data_AF-A0A662KHK7-F1
#
_entry.id   AF-A0A662KHK7-F1
#
_cell.length_a   1.000
_cell.length_b   1.000
_cell.length_c   1.000
_cell.angle_alpha   90.00
_cell.angle_beta   90.00
_cell.angle_gamma   90.00
#
_symmetry.space_group_name_H-M   'P 1'
#
loop_
_entity.id
_entity.type
_entity.pdbx_description
1 polymer ?
#
loop_
_entity_poly.entity_id
_entity_poly.type
_entity_poly.pdbx_seq_one_letter_code
_entity_poly.pdbx_strand_id
1 'polypeptide(L)'
;HSLWVEKAWQRSPLEIAWNSNGVELCFYPDKVKPLPILGGTSYRHTVHLTCGDRASDVAGHQVEFVVDPSHVCKSGALGLLTPPDERGEAGPDFPGFERGLKAALECGRLSRLSTADREDGPPAPLQDESRQAREYFGLQHYGDWPMPWGAYGGKRRMYADNEYDVAYAYFQGYARYADWRFMEIAKHSAIHMTDVDWISTTGDMRFHGYYEKAENHGHARSDSGELGHYWTDGYWMLYFLHGDIWAKESAEGVSNFLLNLFQEEDEEKKRRAWAAAERNLGWPIVALMGTYESTGNNRAIECVEQIAAYIHKFTSDPDREIEKETGTKEHPIVWWRTAMEDGCKPFMLGIVMEGLERYHRATGNEAAARSIVNLARFLIDKMWLPHQATFVYEWNAYNRKHRFQRPHTLIPLFVRGLGYAYELTGKEEFREISEKAFHGCLWTLYDPEAGGKSIAQMGRSLNGYVAMLKKWLEQDRNRYCLSIPPSTGESFEWDSGIRALLESSEVALVEGRPQYEGDALVSEGENFVAARFVRPVATDSGEVELTITLNPGSTSWLNQRCYIHLCDEVHNRSCVSLITFYKGIHLRVYDANRRLIEVPEGSIDGWKEGEPHRVKATWNAPGEAVLYIDGKEVDRKRLDRSIGGKFTRLHIGHKPGNWRTLGKVEVHKLRFASK
;
A
#
# COMPACT_ATOMS: atom_id res chain seq x y z
N HIS A 1 22.83 -9.01 41.53
CA HIS A 1 22.58 -9.85 40.35
C HIS A 1 21.09 -10.00 40.18
N SER A 2 20.58 -9.88 38.95
CA SER A 2 19.18 -10.17 38.65
C SER A 2 19.11 -11.08 37.42
N LEU A 3 18.16 -12.00 37.44
CA LEU A 3 17.92 -12.99 36.41
C LEU A 3 16.50 -12.81 35.92
N TRP A 4 16.30 -12.73 34.61
CA TRP A 4 14.96 -12.75 34.02
C TRP A 4 14.95 -13.62 32.77
N VAL A 5 13.83 -14.31 32.56
CA VAL A 5 13.58 -15.13 31.37
C VAL A 5 12.56 -14.41 30.51
N GLU A 6 12.91 -14.20 29.23
CA GLU A 6 12.03 -13.55 28.27
C GLU A 6 10.76 -14.40 28.06
N LYS A 7 9.58 -13.77 28.14
CA LYS A 7 8.27 -14.42 27.92
C LYS A 7 8.03 -15.68 28.75
N ALA A 8 8.49 -15.68 30.02
CA ALA A 8 8.50 -16.86 30.89
C ALA A 8 7.14 -17.56 31.07
N TRP A 9 6.05 -16.81 31.32
CA TRP A 9 4.73 -17.40 31.51
C TRP A 9 4.05 -17.74 30.17
N GLN A 10 4.29 -16.92 29.15
CA GLN A 10 3.77 -17.11 27.80
C GLN A 10 4.34 -18.38 27.16
N ARG A 11 5.58 -18.76 27.48
CA ARG A 11 6.27 -19.98 27.01
C ARG A 11 6.29 -21.09 28.06
N SER A 12 5.37 -21.06 29.02
CA SER A 12 5.26 -22.08 30.08
C SER A 12 5.19 -23.52 29.52
N PRO A 13 5.61 -24.55 30.29
CA PRO A 13 5.98 -24.52 31.71
C PRO A 13 7.41 -24.01 31.97
N LEU A 14 7.64 -23.43 33.14
CA LEU A 14 8.96 -23.00 33.61
C LEU A 14 8.97 -22.98 35.14
N GLU A 15 10.10 -23.36 35.75
CA GLU A 15 10.32 -23.29 37.20
C GLU A 15 11.61 -22.56 37.51
N ILE A 16 11.53 -21.65 38.51
CA ILE A 16 12.68 -20.94 39.08
C ILE A 16 12.73 -21.32 40.56
N ALA A 17 13.82 -21.95 40.99
CA ALA A 17 14.03 -22.30 42.39
C ALA A 17 15.28 -21.59 42.93
N TRP A 18 15.19 -21.07 44.15
CA TRP A 18 16.35 -20.57 44.89
C TRP A 18 16.72 -21.58 45.96
N ASN A 19 17.98 -22.04 45.96
CA ASN A 19 18.51 -22.93 46.99
C ASN A 19 19.86 -22.42 47.56
N SER A 20 20.45 -23.15 48.51
CA SER A 20 21.72 -22.78 49.16
C SER A 20 22.91 -22.66 48.19
N ASN A 21 22.79 -23.25 46.99
CA ASN A 21 23.84 -23.30 45.98
C ASN A 21 23.62 -22.30 44.83
N GLY A 22 22.48 -21.58 44.81
CA GLY A 22 22.19 -20.54 43.82
C GLY A 22 20.74 -20.54 43.32
N VAL A 23 20.56 -20.05 42.09
CA VAL A 23 19.28 -20.05 41.38
C VAL A 23 19.29 -21.15 40.32
N GLU A 24 18.28 -22.00 40.35
CA GLU A 24 18.03 -23.07 39.39
C GLU A 24 16.91 -22.68 38.44
N LEU A 25 17.16 -22.74 37.14
CA LEU A 25 16.17 -22.56 36.08
C LEU A 25 15.87 -23.90 35.42
N CYS A 26 14.63 -24.35 35.53
CA CYS A 26 14.14 -25.53 34.83
C CYS A 26 13.13 -25.11 33.76
N PHE A 27 13.53 -25.23 32.49
CA PHE A 27 12.70 -24.87 31.33
C PHE A 27 11.61 -25.90 31.01
N TYR A 28 11.68 -27.08 31.63
CA TYR A 28 10.61 -28.08 31.53
C TYR A 28 10.61 -28.97 32.79
N PRO A 29 9.83 -28.62 33.82
CA PRO A 29 9.85 -29.34 35.10
C PRO A 29 9.26 -30.75 35.04
N ASP A 30 9.87 -31.72 35.72
CA ASP A 30 9.41 -33.13 35.75
C ASP A 30 8.00 -33.32 36.30
N LYS A 31 7.49 -32.33 37.06
CA LYS A 31 6.13 -32.33 37.62
C LYS A 31 5.03 -32.01 36.61
N VAL A 32 5.38 -31.55 35.40
CA VAL A 32 4.41 -31.29 34.33
C VAL A 32 4.25 -32.51 33.42
N LYS A 33 3.20 -32.52 32.59
CA LYS A 33 3.00 -33.61 31.61
C LYS A 33 4.21 -33.66 30.65
N PRO A 34 4.67 -34.85 30.22
CA PRO A 34 5.75 -34.94 29.26
C PRO A 34 5.46 -34.19 27.95
N LEU A 35 6.48 -33.52 27.40
CA LEU A 35 6.39 -32.82 26.13
C LEU A 35 6.41 -33.83 24.98
N PRO A 36 5.39 -33.89 24.10
CA PRO A 36 5.51 -34.63 22.86
C PRO A 36 6.52 -33.92 21.93
N ILE A 37 7.59 -34.61 21.57
CA ILE A 37 8.64 -34.09 20.69
C ILE A 37 8.83 -35.06 19.52
N LEU A 38 8.86 -34.52 18.31
CA LEU A 38 9.27 -35.23 17.11
C LEU A 38 10.72 -34.87 16.76
N GLY A 39 11.44 -35.78 16.11
CA GLY A 39 12.81 -35.52 15.64
C GLY A 39 12.92 -34.20 14.87
N GLY A 40 14.03 -33.48 15.10
CA GLY A 40 14.27 -32.17 14.50
C GLY A 40 13.40 -31.03 15.02
N THR A 41 12.71 -31.18 16.16
CA THR A 41 12.02 -30.05 16.84
C THR A 41 13.01 -29.33 17.75
N SER A 42 13.04 -28.00 17.69
CA SER A 42 13.86 -27.17 18.57
C SER A 42 12.98 -26.27 19.44
N TYR A 43 13.46 -25.92 20.63
CA TYR A 43 12.85 -24.89 21.48
C TYR A 43 13.95 -24.00 22.06
N ARG A 44 13.88 -22.69 21.81
CA ARG A 44 14.81 -21.72 22.39
C ARG A 44 14.26 -21.06 23.65
N HIS A 45 15.14 -20.70 24.57
CA HIS A 45 14.85 -19.83 25.71
C HIS A 45 15.87 -18.69 25.76
N THR A 46 15.40 -17.45 25.98
CA THR A 46 16.26 -16.30 26.19
C THR A 46 16.33 -15.98 27.67
N VAL A 47 17.55 -16.01 28.22
CA VAL A 47 17.83 -15.76 29.64
C VAL A 47 18.77 -14.57 29.73
N HIS A 48 18.42 -13.61 30.58
CA HIS A 48 19.22 -12.44 30.80
C HIS A 48 19.75 -12.43 32.23
N LEU A 49 21.07 -12.26 32.36
CA LEU A 49 21.76 -12.09 33.62
C LEU A 49 22.31 -10.67 33.70
N THR A 50 21.95 -9.96 34.75
CA THR A 50 22.45 -8.61 35.03
C THR A 50 23.27 -8.63 36.32
N CYS A 51 24.45 -7.99 36.28
CA CYS A 51 25.41 -7.99 37.37
C CYS A 51 25.69 -6.55 37.84
N GLY A 52 26.12 -6.38 39.10
CA GLY A 52 26.45 -5.08 39.69
C GLY A 52 25.35 -4.44 40.53
N ASP A 53 25.68 -3.30 41.12
CA ASP A 53 24.88 -2.62 42.17
C ASP A 53 23.53 -2.09 41.67
N ARG A 54 23.39 -1.91 40.35
CA ARG A 54 22.17 -1.45 39.67
C ARG A 54 21.45 -2.55 38.89
N ALA A 55 21.80 -3.82 39.09
CA ALA A 55 21.23 -4.94 38.35
C ALA A 55 19.69 -5.00 38.45
N SER A 56 19.11 -4.63 39.59
CA SER A 56 17.65 -4.56 39.77
C SER A 56 16.99 -3.46 38.96
N ASP A 57 17.70 -2.38 38.64
CA ASP A 57 17.14 -1.21 37.95
C ASP A 57 16.97 -1.47 36.44
N VAL A 58 17.80 -2.36 35.89
CA VAL A 58 17.88 -2.62 34.45
C VAL A 58 17.27 -3.97 34.05
N ALA A 59 17.07 -4.88 35.00
CA ALA A 59 16.51 -6.20 34.73
C ALA A 59 15.06 -6.09 34.23
N GLY A 60 14.79 -6.70 33.08
CA GLY A 60 13.46 -6.66 32.46
C GLY A 60 13.09 -5.33 31.82
N HIS A 61 14.00 -4.34 31.77
CA HIS A 61 13.75 -3.10 31.05
C HIS A 61 13.77 -3.34 29.53
N GLN A 62 12.71 -2.93 28.84
CA GLN A 62 12.63 -3.03 27.39
C GLN A 62 13.28 -1.81 26.74
N VAL A 63 14.20 -2.06 25.81
CA VAL A 63 14.76 -1.02 24.94
C VAL A 63 14.07 -1.14 23.59
N GLU A 64 13.28 -0.13 23.25
CA GLU A 64 12.58 -0.07 21.97
C GLU A 64 13.41 0.71 20.96
N PHE A 65 13.57 0.15 19.76
CA PHE A 65 14.15 0.86 18.62
C PHE A 65 13.01 1.35 17.74
N VAL A 66 12.98 2.64 17.43
CA VAL A 66 11.98 3.23 16.54
C VAL A 66 12.67 3.58 15.23
N VAL A 67 12.16 3.02 14.13
CA VAL A 67 12.65 3.33 12.78
C VAL A 67 11.98 4.59 12.25
N ASP A 68 12.63 5.28 11.32
CA ASP A 68 11.98 6.26 10.43
C ASP A 68 11.32 5.51 9.26
N PRO A 69 9.98 5.44 9.18
CA PRO A 69 9.29 4.72 8.12
C PRO A 69 9.67 5.20 6.72
N SER A 70 9.87 6.50 6.54
CA SER A 70 10.22 7.06 5.23
C SER A 70 11.59 6.56 4.77
N HIS A 71 12.55 6.47 5.69
CA HIS A 71 13.87 5.93 5.41
C HIS A 71 13.81 4.43 5.08
N VAL A 72 13.13 3.63 5.90
CA VAL A 72 13.07 2.17 5.74
C VAL A 72 12.28 1.77 4.50
N CYS A 73 11.13 2.40 4.22
CA CYS A 73 10.37 2.10 3.00
C CYS A 73 11.17 2.48 1.74
N LYS A 74 11.91 3.59 1.76
CA LYS A 74 12.73 4.03 0.62
C LYS A 74 13.92 3.10 0.36
N SER A 75 14.46 2.43 1.38
CA SER A 75 15.61 1.53 1.20
C SER A 75 15.23 0.24 0.46
N GLY A 76 13.95 -0.16 0.50
CA GLY A 76 13.48 -1.42 -0.06
C GLY A 76 13.86 -2.67 0.75
N ALA A 77 14.43 -2.50 1.95
CA ALA A 77 14.96 -3.60 2.76
C ALA A 77 13.89 -4.61 3.23
N LEU A 78 12.62 -4.19 3.32
CA LEU A 78 11.48 -5.05 3.66
C LEU A 78 10.49 -5.20 2.49
N GLY A 79 11.04 -5.18 1.28
CA GLY A 79 10.30 -5.24 0.03
C GLY A 79 9.80 -3.87 -0.44
N LEU A 80 8.96 -3.89 -1.47
CA LEU A 80 8.34 -2.69 -2.03
C LEU A 80 7.29 -2.15 -1.07
N LEU A 81 7.65 -1.10 -0.32
CA LEU A 81 6.78 -0.46 0.66
C LEU A 81 6.68 1.03 0.40
N THR A 82 5.63 1.65 0.93
CA THR A 82 5.53 3.11 1.04
C THR A 82 5.17 3.45 2.48
N PRO A 83 5.68 4.58 3.02
CA PRO A 83 5.27 5.03 4.33
C PRO A 83 3.76 5.36 4.30
N PRO A 84 3.09 5.30 5.47
CA PRO A 84 1.72 5.76 5.59
C PRO A 84 1.63 7.24 5.23
N ASP A 85 0.50 7.66 4.67
CA ASP A 85 0.34 9.05 4.25
C ASP A 85 0.44 10.01 5.46
N GLU A 86 1.33 11.02 5.36
CA GLU A 86 1.62 12.00 6.42
C GLU A 86 0.39 12.80 6.88
N ARG A 87 -0.69 12.80 6.10
CA ARG A 87 -1.97 13.48 6.43
C ARG A 87 -2.90 12.64 7.31
N GLY A 88 -2.42 11.51 7.85
CA GLY A 88 -3.15 10.63 8.78
C GLY A 88 -3.96 9.53 8.10
N GLU A 89 -4.82 8.86 8.87
CA GLU A 89 -5.60 7.65 8.49
C GLU A 89 -6.53 7.79 7.26
N ALA A 90 -6.61 8.98 6.67
CA ALA A 90 -7.44 9.32 5.51
C ALA A 90 -6.59 9.95 4.39
N GLY A 91 -5.43 9.35 4.10
CA GLY A 91 -4.66 9.67 2.90
C GLY A 91 -5.55 9.75 1.65
N PRO A 92 -5.37 10.76 0.77
CA PRO A 92 -6.33 11.06 -0.30
C PRO A 92 -6.34 9.99 -1.40
N ASP A 93 -5.25 9.26 -1.59
CA ASP A 93 -5.06 8.42 -2.79
C ASP A 93 -5.81 7.09 -2.67
N PHE A 94 -5.74 6.42 -1.51
CA PHE A 94 -6.43 5.15 -1.24
C PHE A 94 -7.17 5.18 0.10
N PRO A 95 -8.34 5.86 0.17
CA PRO A 95 -9.08 6.02 1.41
C PRO A 95 -9.35 4.70 2.13
N GLY A 96 -8.91 4.66 3.39
CA GLY A 96 -9.12 3.57 4.34
C GLY A 96 -8.32 2.29 4.13
N PHE A 97 -7.43 2.24 3.12
CA PHE A 97 -6.40 1.20 3.05
C PHE A 97 -5.52 1.22 4.32
N GLU A 98 -4.98 2.39 4.70
CA GLU A 98 -4.11 2.51 5.89
C GLU A 98 -4.83 2.10 7.17
N ARG A 99 -6.09 2.55 7.33
CA ARG A 99 -6.92 2.20 8.48
C ARG A 99 -7.18 0.69 8.53
N GLY A 100 -7.57 0.09 7.42
CA GLY A 100 -7.89 -1.33 7.36
C GLY A 100 -6.67 -2.23 7.58
N LEU A 101 -5.54 -1.91 6.95
CA LEU A 101 -4.31 -2.68 7.14
C LEU A 101 -3.80 -2.60 8.59
N LYS A 102 -3.79 -1.40 9.18
CA LYS A 102 -3.38 -1.25 10.58
C LYS A 102 -4.33 -1.98 11.54
N ALA A 103 -5.65 -1.86 11.32
CA ALA A 103 -6.64 -2.59 12.10
C ALA A 103 -6.47 -4.12 12.00
N ALA A 104 -6.14 -4.64 10.81
CA ALA A 104 -5.86 -6.06 10.64
C ALA A 104 -4.67 -6.53 11.50
N LEU A 105 -3.58 -5.75 11.53
CA LEU A 105 -2.40 -6.04 12.35
C LEU A 105 -2.73 -5.98 13.86
N GLU A 106 -3.57 -5.01 14.28
CA GLU A 106 -3.94 -4.79 15.69
C GLU A 106 -4.96 -5.80 16.22
N CYS A 107 -5.86 -6.31 15.37
CA CYS A 107 -6.96 -7.21 15.75
C CYS A 107 -6.63 -8.71 15.60
N GLY A 108 -5.37 -9.05 15.33
CA GLY A 108 -4.97 -10.43 15.03
C GLY A 108 -5.21 -11.45 16.15
N ARG A 109 -5.17 -11.02 17.42
CA ARG A 109 -5.31 -11.89 18.60
C ARG A 109 -6.72 -11.80 19.15
N LEU A 110 -7.31 -12.93 19.50
CA LEU A 110 -8.66 -13.01 20.07
C LEU A 110 -8.64 -13.25 21.58
N SER A 111 -9.66 -12.76 22.28
CA SER A 111 -9.85 -13.02 23.72
C SER A 111 -10.32 -14.45 24.04
N ARG A 112 -10.92 -15.10 23.05
CA ARG A 112 -11.36 -16.49 23.10
C ARG A 112 -11.39 -17.02 21.67
N LEU A 113 -11.00 -18.27 21.49
CA LEU A 113 -11.10 -18.94 20.19
C LEU A 113 -12.28 -19.92 20.14
N SER A 114 -12.82 -20.11 18.96
CA SER A 114 -13.96 -20.97 18.65
C SER A 114 -13.69 -22.43 19.00
N THR A 115 -14.72 -23.16 19.40
CA THR A 115 -14.69 -24.62 19.65
C THR A 115 -15.82 -25.27 18.86
N ALA A 116 -16.02 -26.58 19.02
CA ALA A 116 -17.16 -27.27 18.42
C ALA A 116 -18.52 -26.70 18.87
N ASP A 117 -18.57 -26.08 20.03
CA ASP A 117 -19.78 -25.62 20.72
C ASP A 117 -19.86 -24.09 20.91
N ARG A 118 -18.81 -23.33 20.56
CA ARG A 118 -18.72 -21.89 20.85
C ARG A 118 -18.04 -21.11 19.75
N GLU A 119 -18.49 -19.88 19.55
CA GLU A 119 -17.88 -18.92 18.63
C GLU A 119 -16.72 -18.15 19.27
N ASP A 120 -15.92 -17.53 18.38
CA ASP A 120 -14.82 -16.65 18.74
C ASP A 120 -15.25 -15.50 19.65
N GLY A 121 -14.32 -15.03 20.48
CA GLY A 121 -14.47 -13.81 21.27
C GLY A 121 -14.07 -12.57 20.46
N PRO A 122 -14.26 -11.36 21.01
CA PRO A 122 -13.76 -10.15 20.37
C PRO A 122 -12.21 -10.12 20.32
N PRO A 123 -11.63 -9.29 19.43
CA PRO A 123 -10.20 -9.00 19.43
C PRO A 123 -9.69 -8.58 20.80
N ALA A 124 -8.54 -9.12 21.19
CA ALA A 124 -7.82 -8.78 22.40
C ALA A 124 -6.64 -7.85 22.06
N PRO A 125 -6.35 -6.83 22.88
CA PRO A 125 -5.22 -5.93 22.64
C PRO A 125 -3.88 -6.69 22.56
N LEU A 126 -3.04 -6.32 21.60
CA LEU A 126 -1.72 -6.94 21.41
C LEU A 126 -0.82 -6.79 22.64
N GLN A 127 -0.88 -5.65 23.32
CA GLN A 127 -0.08 -5.32 24.50
C GLN A 127 -0.55 -6.00 25.80
N ASP A 128 -1.76 -6.56 25.83
CA ASP A 128 -2.31 -7.25 27.00
C ASP A 128 -2.51 -8.73 26.69
N GLU A 129 -1.38 -9.45 26.62
CA GLU A 129 -1.35 -10.90 26.36
C GLU A 129 -2.21 -11.69 27.37
N SER A 130 -2.42 -11.18 28.60
CA SER A 130 -3.25 -11.85 29.61
C SER A 130 -4.73 -11.95 29.24
N ARG A 131 -5.19 -11.09 28.33
CA ARG A 131 -6.56 -11.11 27.80
C ARG A 131 -6.72 -11.97 26.56
N GLN A 132 -5.64 -12.51 25.99
CA GLN A 132 -5.68 -13.32 24.80
C GLN A 132 -6.01 -14.78 25.14
N ALA A 133 -6.57 -15.50 24.17
CA ALA A 133 -6.91 -16.91 24.34
C ALA A 133 -5.68 -17.76 24.72
N ARG A 134 -5.87 -18.73 25.61
CA ARG A 134 -4.77 -19.54 26.16
C ARG A 134 -4.00 -20.35 25.10
N GLU A 135 -4.66 -20.67 23.99
CA GLU A 135 -4.09 -21.46 22.89
C GLU A 135 -2.99 -20.72 22.12
N TYR A 136 -2.84 -19.41 22.32
CA TYR A 136 -1.70 -18.63 21.82
C TYR A 136 -0.41 -18.84 22.65
N PHE A 137 -0.49 -19.53 23.79
CA PHE A 137 0.58 -19.65 24.77
C PHE A 137 1.00 -21.11 25.00
N GLY A 138 2.16 -21.27 25.61
CA GLY A 138 2.82 -22.54 25.87
C GLY A 138 4.06 -22.71 25.00
N LEU A 139 5.02 -23.50 25.47
CA LEU A 139 6.30 -23.74 24.80
C LEU A 139 6.14 -24.17 23.33
N GLN A 140 5.07 -24.91 23.04
CA GLN A 140 4.78 -25.45 21.70
C GLN A 140 3.99 -24.49 20.80
N HIS A 141 3.46 -23.39 21.33
CA HIS A 141 2.45 -22.58 20.62
C HIS A 141 2.80 -21.10 20.56
N TYR A 142 3.54 -20.59 21.55
CA TYR A 142 3.85 -19.18 21.62
C TYR A 142 4.64 -18.70 20.40
N GLY A 143 4.12 -17.67 19.74
CA GLY A 143 4.63 -17.12 18.50
C GLY A 143 3.76 -17.47 17.29
N ASP A 144 3.09 -18.62 17.28
CA ASP A 144 2.23 -19.01 16.15
C ASP A 144 0.75 -18.65 16.36
N TRP A 145 -0.07 -19.05 15.40
CA TRP A 145 -1.44 -18.61 15.21
C TRP A 145 -2.39 -19.82 15.12
N PRO A 146 -3.12 -20.14 16.21
CA PRO A 146 -4.17 -21.13 16.18
C PRO A 146 -5.23 -20.77 15.13
N MET A 147 -5.56 -21.75 14.30
CA MET A 147 -6.60 -21.65 13.30
C MET A 147 -7.99 -21.87 13.92
N PRO A 148 -9.08 -21.41 13.26
CA PRO A 148 -10.44 -21.66 13.70
C PRO A 148 -10.72 -23.16 13.92
N TRP A 149 -11.61 -23.50 14.86
CA TRP A 149 -11.95 -24.90 15.09
C TRP A 149 -12.58 -25.51 13.84
N GLY A 150 -12.07 -26.66 13.41
CA GLY A 150 -12.54 -27.32 12.19
C GLY A 150 -11.89 -26.82 10.90
N ALA A 151 -10.91 -25.90 10.99
CA ALA A 151 -10.13 -25.46 9.83
C ALA A 151 -9.65 -26.65 9.00
N TYR A 152 -9.76 -26.52 7.68
CA TYR A 152 -9.37 -27.57 6.71
C TYR A 152 -10.01 -28.95 6.94
N GLY A 153 -11.20 -28.98 7.54
CA GLY A 153 -11.92 -30.21 7.86
C GLY A 153 -11.29 -31.02 9.01
N GLY A 154 -10.39 -30.41 9.77
CA GLY A 154 -9.76 -31.01 10.94
C GLY A 154 -10.76 -31.28 12.06
N LYS A 155 -10.52 -32.32 12.86
CA LYS A 155 -11.31 -32.63 14.07
C LYS A 155 -10.67 -32.08 15.36
N ARG A 156 -9.66 -31.23 15.21
CA ARG A 156 -8.87 -30.61 16.28
C ARG A 156 -8.46 -29.21 15.86
N ARG A 157 -8.03 -28.39 16.83
CA ARG A 157 -7.36 -27.12 16.53
C ARG A 157 -5.97 -27.42 15.96
N MET A 158 -5.68 -26.76 14.85
CA MET A 158 -4.38 -26.71 14.22
C MET A 158 -3.81 -25.31 14.29
N TYR A 159 -2.55 -25.17 13.90
CA TYR A 159 -1.85 -23.90 13.82
C TYR A 159 -1.55 -23.52 12.37
N ALA A 160 -1.05 -22.31 12.16
CA ALA A 160 -0.91 -21.75 10.84
C ALA A 160 0.39 -22.21 10.16
N ASP A 161 1.40 -22.64 10.92
CA ASP A 161 2.66 -23.22 10.47
C ASP A 161 3.25 -22.45 9.28
N ASN A 162 3.50 -21.14 9.49
CA ASN A 162 4.04 -20.23 8.48
C ASN A 162 3.12 -19.95 7.25
N GLU A 163 1.81 -20.17 7.35
CA GLU A 163 0.87 -19.86 6.26
C GLU A 163 0.91 -18.36 5.85
N TYR A 164 1.57 -18.10 4.71
CA TYR A 164 1.80 -16.78 4.08
C TYR A 164 2.80 -15.86 4.80
N ASP A 165 3.64 -16.37 5.71
CA ASP A 165 4.70 -15.61 6.39
C ASP A 165 4.17 -14.41 7.20
N VAL A 166 3.41 -14.72 8.25
CA VAL A 166 2.86 -13.69 9.15
C VAL A 166 3.95 -12.84 9.81
N ALA A 167 5.14 -13.41 10.04
CA ALA A 167 6.25 -12.69 10.63
C ALA A 167 6.70 -11.57 9.70
N TYR A 168 6.88 -11.88 8.40
CA TYR A 168 7.20 -10.86 7.41
C TYR A 168 6.11 -9.80 7.25
N ALA A 169 4.82 -10.17 7.31
CA ALA A 169 3.73 -9.20 7.30
C ALA A 169 3.80 -8.21 8.48
N TYR A 170 4.12 -8.69 9.69
CA TYR A 170 4.33 -7.83 10.85
C TYR A 170 5.62 -7.01 10.78
N PHE A 171 6.72 -7.55 10.24
CA PHE A 171 7.93 -6.77 9.99
C PHE A 171 7.68 -5.62 9.01
N GLN A 172 6.92 -5.86 7.93
CA GLN A 172 6.46 -4.79 7.03
C GLN A 172 5.57 -3.77 7.74
N GLY A 173 4.68 -4.23 8.64
CA GLY A 173 3.87 -3.38 9.50
C GLY A 173 4.73 -2.47 10.38
N TYR A 174 5.76 -3.00 11.03
CA TYR A 174 6.73 -2.23 11.82
C TYR A 174 7.48 -1.20 10.95
N ALA A 175 7.95 -1.62 9.77
CA ALA A 175 8.65 -0.73 8.83
C ALA A 175 7.78 0.46 8.39
N ARG A 176 6.47 0.25 8.22
CA ARG A 176 5.52 1.30 7.81
C ARG A 176 5.07 2.18 8.98
N TYR A 177 4.75 1.60 10.12
CA TYR A 177 4.08 2.33 11.21
C TYR A 177 5.00 2.72 12.36
N ALA A 178 6.26 2.24 12.36
CA ALA A 178 7.21 2.38 13.46
C ALA A 178 6.65 1.92 14.82
N ASP A 179 5.69 0.99 14.80
CA ASP A 179 5.01 0.50 16.00
C ASP A 179 5.74 -0.73 16.55
N TRP A 180 6.42 -0.55 17.69
CA TRP A 180 7.23 -1.60 18.32
C TRP A 180 6.42 -2.87 18.65
N ARG A 181 5.10 -2.78 18.85
CA ARG A 181 4.26 -3.96 19.09
C ARG A 181 4.28 -4.92 17.91
N PHE A 182 4.32 -4.40 16.68
CA PHE A 182 4.40 -5.22 15.47
C PHE A 182 5.76 -5.90 15.35
N MET A 183 6.83 -5.19 15.74
CA MET A 183 8.18 -5.76 15.79
C MET A 183 8.28 -6.95 16.75
N GLU A 184 7.75 -6.80 17.96
CA GLU A 184 7.77 -7.85 18.99
C GLU A 184 6.98 -9.09 18.56
N ILE A 185 5.82 -8.91 17.92
CA ILE A 185 5.03 -10.02 17.38
C ILE A 185 5.78 -10.70 16.23
N ALA A 186 6.34 -9.93 15.30
CA ALA A 186 7.11 -10.46 14.18
C ALA A 186 8.28 -11.33 14.68
N LYS A 187 9.03 -10.82 15.68
CA LYS A 187 10.14 -11.54 16.32
C LYS A 187 9.71 -12.91 16.83
N HIS A 188 8.67 -12.95 17.66
CA HIS A 188 8.25 -14.22 18.27
C HIS A 188 7.57 -15.17 17.29
N SER A 189 6.86 -14.65 16.28
CA SER A 189 6.36 -15.48 15.18
C SER A 189 7.50 -16.10 14.38
N ALA A 190 8.53 -15.33 14.02
CA ALA A 190 9.70 -15.87 13.32
C ALA A 190 10.47 -16.89 14.16
N ILE A 191 10.69 -16.63 15.46
CA ILE A 191 11.34 -17.61 16.37
C ILE A 191 10.55 -18.92 16.40
N HIS A 192 9.23 -18.86 16.47
CA HIS A 192 8.41 -20.06 16.45
C HIS A 192 8.63 -20.85 15.17
N MET A 193 8.57 -20.19 14.02
CA MET A 193 8.70 -20.84 12.73
C MET A 193 10.10 -21.45 12.53
N THR A 194 11.14 -20.77 12.98
CA THR A 194 12.53 -21.25 12.86
C THR A 194 12.87 -22.37 13.83
N ASP A 195 12.13 -22.53 14.93
CA ASP A 195 12.45 -23.51 15.96
C ASP A 195 11.47 -24.70 15.98
N VAL A 196 10.16 -24.42 15.92
CA VAL A 196 9.07 -25.39 16.12
C VAL A 196 8.53 -25.93 14.80
N ASP A 197 8.49 -25.13 13.74
CA ASP A 197 7.94 -25.55 12.44
C ASP A 197 9.02 -26.05 11.50
N TRP A 198 10.23 -25.50 11.60
CA TRP A 198 11.39 -26.01 10.89
C TRP A 198 11.88 -27.35 11.44
N ILE A 199 12.35 -28.23 10.56
CA ILE A 199 12.91 -29.54 10.90
C ILE A 199 14.43 -29.44 10.85
N SER A 200 15.05 -29.18 12.01
CA SER A 200 16.48 -28.84 12.11
C SER A 200 17.44 -29.91 11.59
N THR A 201 17.01 -31.17 11.57
CA THR A 201 17.84 -32.30 11.09
C THR A 201 17.83 -32.47 9.58
N THR A 202 16.82 -31.96 8.87
CA THR A 202 16.67 -32.15 7.42
C THR A 202 16.68 -30.84 6.64
N GLY A 203 16.42 -29.71 7.31
CA GLY A 203 16.21 -28.42 6.66
C GLY A 203 14.78 -28.22 6.14
N ASP A 204 13.94 -29.25 6.18
CA ASP A 204 12.55 -29.21 5.69
C ASP A 204 11.62 -28.44 6.66
N MET A 205 10.38 -28.15 6.24
CA MET A 205 9.36 -27.52 7.07
C MET A 205 8.24 -28.49 7.43
N ARG A 206 7.72 -28.40 8.66
CA ARG A 206 6.53 -29.15 9.07
C ARG A 206 5.30 -28.61 8.36
N PHE A 207 4.33 -29.50 8.23
CA PHE A 207 3.10 -29.25 7.52
C PHE A 207 1.90 -29.26 8.48
N HIS A 208 1.07 -28.21 8.40
CA HIS A 208 -0.13 -28.02 9.24
C HIS A 208 -1.22 -29.09 9.06
N GLY A 209 -1.22 -29.85 7.96
CA GLY A 209 -2.14 -30.96 7.76
C GLY A 209 -3.56 -30.60 7.27
N TYR A 210 -4.27 -31.59 6.73
CA TYR A 210 -5.71 -31.54 6.43
C TYR A 210 -6.43 -32.69 7.13
N TYR A 211 -7.72 -32.50 7.45
CA TYR A 211 -8.58 -33.54 8.01
C TYR A 211 -7.95 -34.26 9.22
N GLU A 212 -7.73 -35.58 9.13
CA GLU A 212 -7.19 -36.39 10.22
C GLU A 212 -5.70 -36.14 10.48
N LYS A 213 -4.98 -35.59 9.49
CA LYS A 213 -3.56 -35.22 9.56
C LYS A 213 -3.33 -33.81 10.12
N ALA A 214 -4.40 -33.09 10.48
CA ALA A 214 -4.31 -31.77 11.12
C ALA A 214 -3.29 -31.79 12.27
N GLU A 215 -2.28 -30.95 12.16
CA GLU A 215 -1.19 -30.74 13.10
C GLU A 215 -1.74 -30.04 14.36
N ASN A 216 -1.22 -30.32 15.56
CA ASN A 216 -1.63 -29.58 16.77
C ASN A 216 -0.48 -29.14 17.71
N HIS A 217 0.74 -29.08 17.20
CA HIS A 217 2.04 -28.96 17.87
C HIS A 217 2.27 -30.01 18.96
N GLY A 218 1.41 -31.04 19.06
CA GLY A 218 1.42 -32.07 20.08
C GLY A 218 1.87 -33.41 19.52
N HIS A 219 1.05 -34.45 19.71
CA HIS A 219 1.32 -35.78 19.14
C HIS A 219 0.93 -35.91 17.67
N ALA A 220 0.04 -35.07 17.18
CA ALA A 220 -0.30 -35.03 15.76
C ALA A 220 0.63 -34.02 15.09
N ARG A 221 1.79 -34.50 14.61
CA ARG A 221 2.73 -33.70 13.82
C ARG A 221 3.25 -34.48 12.61
N SER A 222 3.55 -33.76 11.53
CA SER A 222 4.21 -34.31 10.36
C SER A 222 5.73 -34.40 10.58
N ASP A 223 6.36 -35.48 10.09
CA ASP A 223 7.81 -35.67 10.06
C ASP A 223 8.47 -35.15 8.77
N SER A 224 7.67 -34.70 7.82
CA SER A 224 8.09 -34.03 6.59
C SER A 224 7.16 -32.88 6.20
N GLY A 225 7.59 -32.06 5.27
CA GLY A 225 6.73 -31.07 4.62
C GLY A 225 5.96 -31.61 3.42
N GLU A 226 5.22 -30.72 2.77
CA GLU A 226 4.49 -30.99 1.51
C GLU A 226 4.77 -29.98 0.39
N LEU A 227 5.86 -29.20 0.49
CA LEU A 227 6.13 -28.02 -0.35
C LEU A 227 5.09 -26.89 -0.20
N GLY A 228 4.30 -26.92 0.87
CA GLY A 228 3.35 -25.88 1.26
C GLY A 228 3.95 -24.87 2.23
N HIS A 229 3.76 -23.57 1.99
CA HIS A 229 4.09 -22.48 2.93
C HIS A 229 5.59 -22.30 3.26
N TYR A 230 6.47 -22.59 2.29
CA TYR A 230 7.93 -22.41 2.44
C TYR A 230 8.25 -20.94 2.21
N TRP A 231 8.19 -20.15 3.28
CA TRP A 231 8.59 -18.74 3.29
C TRP A 231 9.76 -18.53 4.22
N THR A 232 10.73 -17.71 3.80
CA THR A 232 11.96 -17.43 4.56
C THR A 232 12.21 -15.94 4.78
N ASP A 233 11.39 -15.04 4.23
CA ASP A 233 11.62 -13.60 4.38
C ASP A 233 11.49 -13.17 5.84
N GLY A 234 10.52 -13.71 6.59
CA GLY A 234 10.43 -13.52 8.04
C GLY A 234 11.67 -13.99 8.81
N TYR A 235 12.35 -15.04 8.34
CA TYR A 235 13.54 -15.60 9.00
C TYR A 235 14.74 -14.67 8.76
N TRP A 236 14.90 -14.22 7.52
CA TRP A 236 15.92 -13.24 7.15
C TRP A 236 15.71 -11.91 7.88
N MET A 237 14.48 -11.43 8.00
CA MET A 237 14.19 -10.20 8.74
C MET A 237 14.48 -10.33 10.24
N LEU A 238 14.22 -11.50 10.83
CA LEU A 238 14.61 -11.78 12.21
C LEU A 238 16.14 -11.72 12.38
N TYR A 239 16.91 -12.27 11.43
CA TYR A 239 18.37 -12.13 11.43
C TYR A 239 18.82 -10.67 11.30
N PHE A 240 18.31 -9.91 10.32
CA PHE A 240 18.79 -8.55 10.07
C PHE A 240 18.41 -7.55 11.16
N LEU A 241 17.21 -7.67 11.73
CA LEU A 241 16.70 -6.69 12.69
C LEU A 241 17.03 -7.05 14.15
N HIS A 242 17.26 -8.33 14.46
CA HIS A 242 17.58 -8.78 15.82
C HIS A 242 18.94 -9.48 15.96
N GLY A 243 19.67 -9.73 14.85
CA GLY A 243 20.93 -10.47 14.90
C GLY A 243 20.76 -11.96 15.22
N ASP A 244 19.57 -12.53 15.00
CA ASP A 244 19.30 -13.93 15.33
C ASP A 244 20.01 -14.86 14.32
N ILE A 245 21.16 -15.38 14.73
CA ILE A 245 21.99 -16.25 13.90
C ILE A 245 21.33 -17.59 13.57
N TRP A 246 20.40 -18.04 14.42
CA TRP A 246 19.70 -19.30 14.21
C TRP A 246 18.59 -19.15 13.19
N ALA A 247 17.93 -17.98 13.14
CA ALA A 247 16.99 -17.67 12.07
C ALA A 247 17.67 -17.70 10.70
N LYS A 248 18.90 -17.16 10.61
CA LYS A 248 19.76 -17.28 9.43
C LYS A 248 20.06 -18.75 9.10
N GLU A 249 20.48 -19.54 10.09
CA GLU A 249 20.75 -20.97 9.92
C GLU A 249 19.51 -21.73 9.38
N SER A 250 18.33 -21.47 9.94
CA SER A 250 17.07 -22.07 9.48
C SER A 250 16.73 -21.66 8.05
N ALA A 251 16.90 -20.38 7.68
CA ALA A 251 16.65 -19.90 6.32
C ALA A 251 17.58 -20.56 5.29
N GLU A 252 18.87 -20.69 5.63
CA GLU A 252 19.84 -21.42 4.82
C GLU A 252 19.53 -22.92 4.76
N GLY A 253 19.05 -23.51 5.86
CA GLY A 253 18.60 -24.89 5.94
C GLY A 253 17.44 -25.19 4.99
N VAL A 254 16.38 -24.36 5.01
CA VAL A 254 15.25 -24.45 4.06
C VAL A 254 15.73 -24.29 2.62
N SER A 255 16.64 -23.35 2.37
CA SER A 255 17.18 -23.12 1.03
C SER A 255 17.96 -24.33 0.52
N ASN A 256 18.83 -24.90 1.36
CA ASN A 256 19.61 -26.09 1.01
C ASN A 256 18.71 -27.30 0.75
N PHE A 257 17.63 -27.46 1.52
CA PHE A 257 16.62 -28.49 1.26
C PHE A 257 15.98 -28.31 -0.13
N LEU A 258 15.54 -27.08 -0.45
CA LEU A 258 14.93 -26.77 -1.74
C LEU A 258 15.90 -26.92 -2.92
N LEU A 259 17.17 -26.52 -2.75
CA LEU A 259 18.22 -26.72 -3.74
C LEU A 259 18.42 -28.21 -4.05
N ASN A 260 18.56 -29.05 -3.02
CA ASN A 260 18.66 -30.49 -3.21
C ASN A 260 17.40 -31.08 -3.87
N LEU A 261 16.25 -30.42 -3.68
CA LEU A 261 15.01 -30.87 -4.28
C LEU A 261 14.89 -30.50 -5.76
N PHE A 262 15.34 -29.31 -6.20
CA PHE A 262 15.03 -28.79 -7.54
C PHE A 262 16.24 -28.51 -8.44
N GLN A 263 17.47 -28.50 -7.91
CA GLN A 263 18.68 -28.16 -8.67
C GLN A 263 19.10 -29.28 -9.67
N GLU A 264 18.55 -30.49 -9.53
CA GLU A 264 18.75 -31.59 -10.49
C GLU A 264 17.97 -31.36 -11.81
N GLU A 265 18.47 -31.93 -12.91
CA GLU A 265 17.85 -31.88 -14.26
C GLU A 265 16.52 -32.68 -14.36
N ASP A 266 15.96 -33.13 -13.23
CA ASP A 266 14.66 -33.81 -13.17
C ASP A 266 13.51 -32.81 -13.41
N GLU A 267 13.26 -32.52 -14.68
CA GLU A 267 12.12 -31.71 -15.14
C GLU A 267 10.77 -32.32 -14.73
N GLU A 268 10.72 -33.65 -14.64
CA GLU A 268 9.55 -34.42 -14.26
C GLU A 268 9.12 -34.12 -12.80
N LYS A 269 10.08 -33.87 -11.91
CA LYS A 269 9.79 -33.40 -10.55
C LYS A 269 9.15 -32.00 -10.51
N LYS A 270 9.65 -31.07 -11.32
CA LYS A 270 9.09 -29.71 -11.48
C LYS A 270 7.65 -29.81 -12.01
N ARG A 271 7.43 -30.67 -13.01
CA ARG A 271 6.11 -30.96 -13.56
C ARG A 271 5.13 -31.51 -12.54
N ARG A 272 5.51 -32.52 -11.75
CA ARG A 272 4.65 -33.06 -10.70
C ARG A 272 4.30 -32.03 -9.63
N ALA A 273 5.26 -31.21 -9.22
CA ALA A 273 4.99 -30.13 -8.27
C ALA A 273 3.95 -29.15 -8.83
N TRP A 274 4.14 -28.69 -10.07
CA TRP A 274 3.21 -27.79 -10.76
C TRP A 274 1.82 -28.40 -10.95
N ALA A 275 1.74 -29.65 -11.40
CA ALA A 275 0.48 -30.33 -11.66
C ALA A 275 -0.33 -30.62 -10.39
N ALA A 276 0.31 -30.72 -9.22
CA ALA A 276 -0.39 -30.88 -7.94
C ALA A 276 -0.99 -29.55 -7.44
N ALA A 277 -0.21 -28.47 -7.49
CA ALA A 277 -0.64 -27.10 -7.24
C ALA A 277 0.48 -26.15 -7.67
N GLU A 278 0.18 -25.09 -8.42
CA GLU A 278 1.18 -24.21 -9.03
C GLU A 278 2.08 -23.52 -8.01
N ARG A 279 1.49 -23.19 -6.86
CA ARG A 279 2.19 -22.63 -5.69
C ARG A 279 3.30 -23.53 -5.16
N ASN A 280 3.30 -24.84 -5.44
CA ASN A 280 4.38 -25.76 -5.04
C ASN A 280 5.68 -25.48 -5.80
N LEU A 281 5.65 -24.73 -6.90
CA LEU A 281 6.83 -24.09 -7.49
C LEU A 281 6.99 -22.62 -7.07
N GLY A 282 5.88 -21.93 -6.81
CA GLY A 282 5.90 -20.54 -6.33
C GLY A 282 6.63 -20.35 -4.99
N TRP A 283 6.31 -21.14 -3.97
CA TRP A 283 6.95 -21.06 -2.65
C TRP A 283 8.47 -21.31 -2.71
N PRO A 284 8.96 -22.38 -3.38
CA PRO A 284 10.40 -22.55 -3.59
C PRO A 284 11.06 -21.34 -4.23
N ILE A 285 10.46 -20.75 -5.27
CA ILE A 285 11.03 -19.55 -5.90
C ILE A 285 11.12 -18.41 -4.89
N VAL A 286 10.04 -18.14 -4.14
CA VAL A 286 10.05 -17.05 -3.16
C VAL A 286 11.12 -17.27 -2.08
N ALA A 287 11.20 -18.46 -1.51
CA ALA A 287 12.19 -18.77 -0.47
C ALA A 287 13.63 -18.66 -0.98
N LEU A 288 13.91 -19.19 -2.18
CA LEU A 288 15.23 -19.11 -2.80
C LEU A 288 15.60 -17.68 -3.19
N MET A 289 14.64 -16.89 -3.69
CA MET A 289 14.85 -15.46 -3.95
C MET A 289 15.13 -14.68 -2.66
N GLY A 290 14.43 -14.99 -1.56
CA GLY A 290 14.74 -14.40 -0.24
C GLY A 290 16.18 -14.66 0.20
N THR A 291 16.69 -15.86 -0.04
CA THR A 291 18.09 -16.22 0.23
C THR A 291 19.07 -15.54 -0.72
N TYR A 292 18.78 -15.50 -2.02
CA TYR A 292 19.62 -14.78 -2.98
C TYR A 292 19.72 -13.29 -2.64
N GLU A 293 18.60 -12.63 -2.36
CA GLU A 293 18.56 -11.21 -2.00
C GLU A 293 19.31 -10.93 -0.68
N SER A 294 19.27 -11.87 0.26
CA SER A 294 19.93 -11.73 1.57
C SER A 294 21.43 -12.02 1.56
N THR A 295 21.92 -12.83 0.61
CA THR A 295 23.29 -13.40 0.68
C THR A 295 24.09 -13.33 -0.62
N GLY A 296 23.45 -13.06 -1.77
CA GLY A 296 24.05 -13.19 -3.09
C GLY A 296 24.31 -14.65 -3.50
N ASN A 297 23.60 -15.63 -2.93
CA ASN A 297 23.84 -17.04 -3.22
C ASN A 297 23.47 -17.41 -4.67
N ASN A 298 24.48 -17.59 -5.53
CA ASN A 298 24.31 -17.91 -6.94
C ASN A 298 23.59 -19.25 -7.20
N ARG A 299 23.76 -20.25 -6.32
CA ARG A 299 23.05 -21.54 -6.49
C ARG A 299 21.53 -21.37 -6.36
N ALA A 300 21.09 -20.46 -5.49
CA ALA A 300 19.67 -20.16 -5.31
C ALA A 300 19.07 -19.58 -6.58
N ILE A 301 19.72 -18.58 -7.19
CA ILE A 301 19.22 -17.95 -8.42
C ILE A 301 19.32 -18.86 -9.64
N GLU A 302 20.37 -19.69 -9.74
CA GLU A 302 20.48 -20.72 -10.79
C GLU A 302 19.36 -21.76 -10.69
N CYS A 303 18.98 -22.16 -9.46
CA CYS A 303 17.85 -23.06 -9.25
C CYS A 303 16.52 -22.40 -9.65
N VAL A 304 16.32 -21.13 -9.27
CA VAL A 304 15.14 -20.34 -9.69
C VAL A 304 15.07 -20.22 -11.21
N GLU A 305 16.20 -20.03 -11.91
CA GLU A 305 16.26 -19.99 -13.37
C GLU A 305 15.69 -21.27 -14.00
N GLN A 306 16.07 -22.45 -13.49
CA GLN A 306 15.55 -23.73 -13.98
C GLN A 306 14.03 -23.88 -13.74
N ILE A 307 13.55 -23.46 -12.57
CA ILE A 307 12.11 -23.51 -12.26
C ILE A 307 11.35 -22.52 -13.16
N ALA A 308 11.86 -21.30 -13.34
CA ALA A 308 11.27 -20.29 -14.20
C ALA A 308 11.26 -20.72 -15.68
N ALA A 309 12.30 -21.41 -16.15
CA ALA A 309 12.34 -21.96 -17.50
C ALA A 309 11.25 -23.01 -17.73
N TYR A 310 11.01 -23.89 -16.75
CA TYR A 310 9.90 -24.84 -16.79
C TYR A 310 8.53 -24.11 -16.81
N ILE A 311 8.33 -23.14 -15.92
CA ILE A 311 7.07 -22.36 -15.88
C ILE A 311 6.87 -21.62 -17.21
N HIS A 312 7.92 -21.09 -17.83
CA HIS A 312 7.85 -20.45 -19.14
C HIS A 312 7.45 -21.43 -20.24
N LYS A 313 8.07 -22.60 -20.29
CA LYS A 313 7.71 -23.66 -21.21
C LYS A 313 6.22 -24.02 -21.09
N PHE A 314 5.76 -24.27 -19.86
CA PHE A 314 4.36 -24.61 -19.59
C PHE A 314 3.39 -23.48 -19.96
N THR A 315 3.61 -22.27 -19.46
CA THR A 315 2.72 -21.12 -19.68
C THR A 315 2.72 -20.62 -21.13
N SER A 316 3.64 -21.07 -21.97
CA SER A 316 3.67 -20.74 -23.40
C SER A 316 2.80 -21.66 -24.25
N ASP A 317 2.65 -22.93 -23.85
CA ASP A 317 1.90 -23.95 -24.58
C ASP A 317 1.46 -25.07 -23.61
N PRO A 318 0.44 -24.80 -22.76
CA PRO A 318 0.03 -25.73 -21.70
C PRO A 318 -0.55 -27.03 -22.27
N ASP A 319 -1.31 -26.95 -23.37
CA ASP A 319 -1.84 -28.09 -24.11
C ASP A 319 -0.72 -29.08 -24.49
N ARG A 320 0.36 -28.56 -25.11
CA ARG A 320 1.48 -29.40 -25.53
C ARG A 320 2.20 -30.08 -24.37
N GLU A 321 2.28 -29.42 -23.21
CA GLU A 321 2.89 -30.03 -22.03
C GLU A 321 1.99 -31.10 -21.40
N ILE A 322 0.66 -30.96 -21.54
CA ILE A 322 -0.30 -32.00 -21.16
C ILE A 322 -0.25 -33.20 -22.13
N GLU A 323 -0.24 -32.94 -23.43
CA GLU A 323 -0.31 -33.98 -24.47
C GLU A 323 0.95 -34.87 -24.55
N LYS A 324 2.12 -34.34 -24.22
CA LYS A 324 3.38 -35.10 -24.22
C LYS A 324 3.47 -36.12 -23.10
N GLU A 325 2.68 -35.96 -22.05
CA GLU A 325 2.72 -36.84 -20.90
C GLU A 325 1.99 -38.15 -21.20
N THR A 326 2.70 -39.27 -21.03
CA THR A 326 2.10 -40.60 -21.20
C THR A 326 1.90 -41.33 -19.87
N GLY A 327 2.39 -40.76 -18.75
CA GLY A 327 2.36 -41.38 -17.43
C GLY A 327 3.07 -42.73 -17.39
N THR A 328 3.09 -43.36 -16.22
CA THR A 328 3.44 -44.79 -16.09
C THR A 328 2.35 -45.52 -15.32
N LYS A 329 2.45 -46.86 -15.24
CA LYS A 329 1.50 -47.66 -14.46
C LYS A 329 1.63 -47.38 -12.95
N GLU A 330 2.84 -47.07 -12.50
CA GLU A 330 3.19 -46.72 -11.12
C GLU A 330 2.89 -45.25 -10.81
N HIS A 331 2.95 -44.39 -11.82
CA HIS A 331 2.69 -42.96 -11.75
C HIS A 331 1.74 -42.53 -12.87
N PRO A 332 0.45 -42.88 -12.75
CA PRO A 332 -0.53 -42.52 -13.78
C PRO A 332 -0.64 -41.00 -13.89
N ILE A 333 -1.05 -40.54 -15.06
CA ILE A 333 -1.34 -39.14 -15.29
C ILE A 333 -2.46 -38.69 -14.33
N VAL A 334 -2.14 -37.77 -13.43
CA VAL A 334 -3.13 -37.09 -12.59
C VAL A 334 -3.09 -35.61 -12.92
N TRP A 335 -3.83 -35.22 -13.97
CA TRP A 335 -4.15 -33.81 -14.25
C TRP A 335 -5.31 -33.40 -13.34
N TRP A 336 -5.01 -33.27 -12.05
CA TRP A 336 -5.93 -32.68 -11.09
C TRP A 336 -5.35 -31.33 -10.70
N ARG A 337 -6.01 -30.24 -11.09
CA ARG A 337 -5.63 -28.88 -10.69
C ARG A 337 -4.37 -28.33 -11.34
N THR A 338 -4.45 -28.12 -12.64
CA THR A 338 -3.38 -27.52 -13.42
C THR A 338 -3.76 -26.14 -13.94
N ALA A 339 -2.87 -25.16 -13.77
CA ALA A 339 -3.05 -23.80 -14.27
C ALA A 339 -3.30 -23.76 -15.75
N MET A 340 -4.08 -22.77 -16.17
CA MET A 340 -4.44 -22.52 -17.57
C MET A 340 -5.34 -23.60 -18.19
N GLU A 341 -5.63 -24.69 -17.46
CA GLU A 341 -6.33 -25.88 -17.93
C GLU A 341 -7.53 -26.22 -17.02
N ASP A 342 -7.42 -27.24 -16.15
CA ASP A 342 -8.51 -27.69 -15.25
C ASP A 342 -8.07 -27.76 -13.77
N GLY A 343 -8.28 -26.66 -13.04
CA GLY A 343 -8.27 -26.60 -11.57
C GLY A 343 -7.27 -25.62 -10.93
N CYS A 344 -7.30 -24.35 -11.36
CA CYS A 344 -6.46 -23.30 -10.79
C CYS A 344 -7.20 -22.43 -9.77
N LYS A 345 -6.50 -21.88 -8.77
CA LYS A 345 -6.99 -20.79 -7.91
C LYS A 345 -6.11 -19.54 -8.08
N PRO A 346 -6.70 -18.32 -8.09
CA PRO A 346 -5.97 -17.13 -8.51
C PRO A 346 -4.79 -16.79 -7.58
N PHE A 347 -4.92 -17.05 -6.28
CA PHE A 347 -3.84 -16.81 -5.32
C PHE A 347 -2.61 -17.72 -5.53
N MET A 348 -2.77 -18.92 -6.11
CA MET A 348 -1.63 -19.79 -6.37
C MET A 348 -0.73 -19.19 -7.43
N LEU A 349 -1.35 -18.65 -8.48
CA LEU A 349 -0.65 -17.87 -9.51
C LEU A 349 -0.05 -16.60 -8.94
N GLY A 350 -0.70 -15.97 -7.96
CA GLY A 350 -0.14 -14.85 -7.20
C GLY A 350 1.23 -15.14 -6.59
N ILE A 351 1.35 -16.26 -5.88
CA ILE A 351 2.62 -16.70 -5.26
C ILE A 351 3.69 -16.94 -6.33
N VAL A 352 3.33 -17.59 -7.44
CA VAL A 352 4.24 -17.81 -8.57
C VAL A 352 4.69 -16.49 -9.18
N MET A 353 3.76 -15.57 -9.45
CA MET A 353 4.07 -14.25 -10.03
C MET A 353 4.92 -13.40 -9.09
N GLU A 354 4.73 -13.45 -7.76
CA GLU A 354 5.60 -12.76 -6.81
C GLU A 354 7.05 -13.28 -6.88
N GLY A 355 7.23 -14.59 -6.89
CA GLY A 355 8.55 -15.21 -7.05
C GLY A 355 9.22 -14.85 -8.38
N LEU A 356 8.47 -14.95 -9.49
CA LEU A 356 8.97 -14.58 -10.82
C LEU A 356 9.25 -13.07 -10.95
N GLU A 357 8.47 -12.22 -10.29
CA GLU A 357 8.73 -10.78 -10.25
C GLU A 357 10.08 -10.51 -9.59
N ARG A 358 10.34 -11.08 -8.41
CA ARG A 358 11.63 -10.94 -7.71
C ARG A 358 12.79 -11.38 -8.61
N TYR A 359 12.65 -12.55 -9.22
CA TYR A 359 13.65 -13.09 -10.15
C TYR A 359 13.88 -12.19 -11.38
N HIS A 360 12.80 -11.72 -12.02
CA HIS A 360 12.91 -10.82 -13.16
C HIS A 360 13.53 -9.47 -12.79
N ARG A 361 13.18 -8.88 -11.64
CA ARG A 361 13.82 -7.64 -11.16
C ARG A 361 15.31 -7.81 -10.91
N ALA A 362 15.73 -8.99 -10.43
CA ALA A 362 17.14 -9.30 -10.17
C ALA A 362 17.97 -9.55 -11.45
N THR A 363 17.35 -10.06 -12.52
CA THR A 363 18.08 -10.61 -13.68
C THR A 363 17.74 -10.00 -15.04
N GLY A 364 16.55 -9.39 -15.18
CA GLY A 364 15.98 -9.02 -16.47
C GLY A 364 15.55 -10.23 -17.33
N ASN A 365 15.34 -11.41 -16.75
CA ASN A 365 15.03 -12.63 -17.50
C ASN A 365 13.67 -12.54 -18.23
N GLU A 366 13.73 -12.43 -19.57
CA GLU A 366 12.56 -12.31 -20.45
C GLU A 366 11.56 -13.47 -20.35
N ALA A 367 12.02 -14.69 -20.05
CA ALA A 367 11.14 -15.85 -19.90
C ALA A 367 10.23 -15.69 -18.68
N ALA A 368 10.77 -15.24 -17.55
CA ALA A 368 10.00 -14.91 -16.36
C ALA A 368 8.98 -13.80 -16.62
N ALA A 369 9.38 -12.72 -17.31
CA ALA A 369 8.46 -11.64 -17.71
C ALA A 369 7.29 -12.17 -18.56
N ARG A 370 7.58 -13.01 -19.56
CA ARG A 370 6.55 -13.64 -20.41
C ARG A 370 5.62 -14.54 -19.62
N SER A 371 6.14 -15.33 -18.68
CA SER A 371 5.31 -16.16 -17.80
C SER A 371 4.34 -15.33 -16.97
N ILE A 372 4.82 -14.25 -16.35
CA ILE A 372 3.95 -13.35 -15.57
C ILE A 372 2.83 -12.79 -16.45
N VAL A 373 3.14 -12.34 -17.67
CA VAL A 373 2.14 -11.82 -18.61
C VAL A 373 1.13 -12.90 -19.01
N ASN A 374 1.57 -14.14 -19.29
CA ASN A 374 0.67 -15.23 -19.67
C ASN A 374 -0.27 -15.61 -18.52
N LEU A 375 0.25 -15.70 -17.29
CA LEU A 375 -0.56 -15.96 -16.09
C LEU A 375 -1.55 -14.83 -15.81
N ALA A 376 -1.12 -13.57 -15.93
CA ALA A 376 -1.99 -12.41 -15.76
C ALA A 376 -3.12 -12.36 -16.80
N ARG A 377 -2.83 -12.69 -18.07
CA ARG A 377 -3.86 -12.82 -19.11
C ARG A 377 -4.85 -13.92 -18.78
N PHE A 378 -4.39 -15.09 -18.35
CA PHE A 378 -5.30 -16.16 -17.94
C PHE A 378 -6.24 -15.72 -16.80
N LEU A 379 -5.71 -15.06 -15.77
CA LEU A 379 -6.51 -14.51 -14.67
C LEU A 379 -7.57 -13.52 -15.18
N ILE A 380 -7.22 -12.65 -16.12
CA ILE A 380 -8.14 -11.67 -16.71
C ILE A 380 -9.17 -12.35 -17.62
N ASP A 381 -8.72 -13.09 -18.62
CA ASP A 381 -9.57 -13.61 -19.70
C ASP A 381 -10.55 -14.68 -19.22
N LYS A 382 -10.15 -15.46 -18.20
CA LYS A 382 -10.89 -16.63 -17.74
C LYS A 382 -11.52 -16.45 -16.36
N MET A 383 -10.86 -15.71 -15.48
CA MET A 383 -11.24 -15.67 -14.07
C MET A 383 -11.87 -14.35 -13.62
N TRP A 384 -11.69 -13.24 -14.34
CA TRP A 384 -12.21 -11.92 -13.95
C TRP A 384 -13.74 -11.81 -14.08
N LEU A 385 -14.37 -11.19 -13.08
CA LEU A 385 -15.81 -10.92 -13.00
C LEU A 385 -16.03 -9.39 -12.94
N PRO A 386 -16.19 -8.70 -14.09
CA PRO A 386 -16.08 -7.25 -14.18
C PRO A 386 -17.11 -6.48 -13.35
N HIS A 387 -18.37 -6.95 -13.29
CA HIS A 387 -19.43 -6.28 -12.53
C HIS A 387 -19.31 -6.45 -11.01
N GLN A 388 -18.48 -7.39 -10.56
CA GLN A 388 -18.26 -7.67 -9.13
C GLN A 388 -16.89 -7.22 -8.64
N ALA A 389 -16.06 -6.70 -9.56
CA ALA A 389 -14.67 -6.34 -9.31
C ALA A 389 -13.88 -7.44 -8.56
N THR A 390 -14.05 -8.70 -8.99
CA THR A 390 -13.44 -9.87 -8.33
C THR A 390 -13.17 -10.99 -9.33
N PHE A 391 -12.66 -12.11 -8.85
CA PHE A 391 -12.34 -13.28 -9.68
C PHE A 391 -13.19 -14.49 -9.29
N VAL A 392 -13.31 -15.50 -10.13
CA VAL A 392 -13.79 -16.81 -9.68
C VAL A 392 -12.76 -17.42 -8.72
N TYR A 393 -13.24 -18.10 -7.66
CA TYR A 393 -12.34 -18.71 -6.67
C TYR A 393 -11.50 -19.86 -7.24
N GLU A 394 -12.09 -20.69 -8.10
CA GLU A 394 -11.44 -21.86 -8.71
C GLU A 394 -11.96 -22.06 -10.14
N TRP A 395 -11.02 -22.23 -11.07
CA TRP A 395 -11.30 -22.55 -12.47
C TRP A 395 -11.29 -24.08 -12.64
N ASN A 396 -12.46 -24.75 -12.59
CA ASN A 396 -12.60 -26.20 -12.79
C ASN A 396 -14.04 -26.59 -13.21
N ALA A 397 -14.23 -27.67 -13.98
CA ALA A 397 -15.52 -28.15 -14.51
C ALA A 397 -16.35 -29.11 -13.61
N TYR A 398 -15.79 -29.74 -12.57
CA TYR A 398 -16.43 -30.87 -11.86
C TYR A 398 -16.90 -30.69 -10.40
N ASN A 399 -16.50 -29.64 -9.66
CA ASN A 399 -17.02 -29.42 -8.29
C ASN A 399 -17.72 -28.07 -8.10
N ARG A 400 -19.04 -28.07 -7.83
CA ARG A 400 -19.92 -26.88 -7.87
C ARG A 400 -19.96 -26.07 -6.57
N LYS A 401 -19.73 -26.67 -5.38
CA LYS A 401 -20.01 -26.01 -4.10
C LYS A 401 -19.10 -24.82 -3.78
N HIS A 402 -17.84 -24.86 -4.23
CA HIS A 402 -16.82 -23.84 -3.92
C HIS A 402 -16.82 -22.67 -4.92
N ARG A 403 -17.48 -22.80 -6.08
CA ARG A 403 -17.46 -21.81 -7.17
C ARG A 403 -18.22 -20.52 -6.88
N PHE A 404 -19.11 -20.54 -5.88
CA PHE A 404 -19.88 -19.37 -5.48
C PHE A 404 -19.17 -18.52 -4.43
N GLN A 405 -18.03 -18.99 -3.91
CA GLN A 405 -17.19 -18.18 -3.04
C GLN A 405 -16.50 -17.10 -3.88
N ARG A 406 -16.59 -15.86 -3.43
CA ARG A 406 -15.96 -14.71 -4.06
C ARG A 406 -14.67 -14.41 -3.31
N PRO A 407 -13.51 -14.47 -3.98
CA PRO A 407 -12.20 -14.42 -3.33
C PRO A 407 -11.73 -12.97 -3.10
N HIS A 408 -12.61 -12.04 -2.73
CA HIS A 408 -12.20 -10.66 -2.42
C HIS A 408 -11.07 -10.64 -1.38
N THR A 409 -11.16 -11.51 -0.37
CA THR A 409 -10.15 -11.70 0.68
C THR A 409 -8.82 -12.28 0.19
N LEU A 410 -8.77 -12.84 -1.03
CA LEU A 410 -7.56 -13.43 -1.62
C LEU A 410 -6.90 -12.53 -2.67
N ILE A 411 -7.59 -11.51 -3.17
CA ILE A 411 -7.03 -10.50 -4.09
C ILE A 411 -5.67 -9.95 -3.60
N PRO A 412 -5.49 -9.65 -2.29
CA PRO A 412 -4.20 -9.24 -1.74
C PRO A 412 -3.00 -10.11 -2.14
N LEU A 413 -3.19 -11.42 -2.33
CA LEU A 413 -2.13 -12.37 -2.65
C LEU A 413 -1.70 -12.37 -4.13
N PHE A 414 -2.48 -11.79 -5.04
CA PHE A 414 -2.20 -11.92 -6.48
C PHE A 414 -2.38 -10.64 -7.30
N VAL A 415 -3.00 -9.58 -6.75
CA VAL A 415 -3.16 -8.30 -7.47
C VAL A 415 -1.82 -7.67 -7.84
N ARG A 416 -0.79 -7.87 -7.02
CA ARG A 416 0.59 -7.45 -7.30
C ARG A 416 1.11 -7.99 -8.63
N GLY A 417 0.86 -9.27 -8.93
CA GLY A 417 1.29 -9.88 -10.20
C GLY A 417 0.61 -9.26 -11.42
N LEU A 418 -0.69 -8.91 -11.31
CA LEU A 418 -1.41 -8.19 -12.37
C LEU A 418 -0.82 -6.78 -12.57
N GLY A 419 -0.52 -6.08 -11.47
CA GLY A 419 0.14 -4.79 -11.55
C GLY A 419 1.52 -4.86 -12.20
N TYR A 420 2.28 -5.94 -11.94
CA TYR A 420 3.58 -6.09 -12.55
C TYR A 420 3.49 -6.42 -14.04
N ALA A 421 2.47 -7.16 -14.48
CA ALA A 421 2.18 -7.33 -15.90
C ALA A 421 1.92 -5.99 -16.62
N TYR A 422 1.33 -5.00 -15.95
CA TYR A 422 1.27 -3.63 -16.48
C TYR A 422 2.66 -2.99 -16.60
N GLU A 423 3.47 -3.02 -15.53
CA GLU A 423 4.84 -2.46 -15.58
C GLU A 423 5.70 -3.08 -16.71
N LEU A 424 5.52 -4.37 -17.00
CA LEU A 424 6.22 -5.08 -18.06
C LEU A 424 5.76 -4.70 -19.47
N THR A 425 4.48 -4.40 -19.67
CA THR A 425 3.87 -4.33 -21.01
C THR A 425 3.34 -2.96 -21.40
N GLY A 426 3.07 -2.07 -20.44
CA GLY A 426 2.38 -0.81 -20.65
C GLY A 426 0.93 -0.96 -21.13
N LYS A 427 0.34 -2.16 -21.09
CA LYS A 427 -1.04 -2.39 -21.55
C LYS A 427 -2.05 -2.01 -20.46
N GLU A 428 -2.85 -0.99 -20.74
CA GLU A 428 -3.81 -0.39 -19.80
C GLU A 428 -4.83 -1.40 -19.21
N GLU A 429 -5.17 -2.47 -19.93
CA GLU A 429 -6.06 -3.53 -19.42
C GLU A 429 -5.57 -4.13 -18.09
N PHE A 430 -4.27 -4.42 -17.97
CA PHE A 430 -3.69 -4.93 -16.72
C PHE A 430 -3.82 -3.93 -15.59
N ARG A 431 -3.55 -2.65 -15.90
CA ARG A 431 -3.66 -1.54 -14.94
C ARG A 431 -5.10 -1.42 -14.45
N GLU A 432 -6.05 -1.23 -15.36
CA GLU A 432 -7.45 -1.03 -15.04
C GLU A 432 -8.04 -2.18 -14.22
N ILE A 433 -7.74 -3.43 -14.59
CA ILE A 433 -8.28 -4.59 -13.87
C ILE A 433 -7.63 -4.74 -12.51
N SER A 434 -6.31 -4.55 -12.40
CA SER A 434 -5.63 -4.59 -11.10
C SER A 434 -6.17 -3.51 -10.15
N GLU A 435 -6.38 -2.27 -10.63
CA GLU A 435 -6.92 -1.16 -9.84
C GLU A 435 -8.36 -1.46 -9.39
N LYS A 436 -9.22 -1.94 -10.31
CA LYS A 436 -10.59 -2.36 -9.98
C LYS A 436 -10.60 -3.48 -8.95
N ALA A 437 -9.74 -4.48 -9.08
CA ALA A 437 -9.64 -5.59 -8.14
C ALA A 437 -9.18 -5.11 -6.74
N PHE A 438 -8.19 -4.23 -6.69
CA PHE A 438 -7.73 -3.61 -5.44
C PHE A 438 -8.85 -2.84 -4.74
N HIS A 439 -9.52 -1.93 -5.44
CA HIS A 439 -10.67 -1.22 -4.87
C HIS A 439 -11.79 -2.19 -4.46
N GLY A 440 -11.99 -3.26 -5.24
CA GLY A 440 -12.92 -4.33 -4.93
C GLY A 440 -12.59 -5.08 -3.65
N CYS A 441 -11.32 -5.21 -3.24
CA CYS A 441 -10.93 -5.90 -2.01
C CYS A 441 -10.86 -5.01 -0.77
N LEU A 442 -10.78 -3.67 -0.92
CA LEU A 442 -10.61 -2.76 0.24
C LEU A 442 -11.65 -2.95 1.34
N TRP A 443 -12.88 -3.35 1.02
CA TRP A 443 -13.90 -3.57 2.04
C TRP A 443 -13.56 -4.72 3.00
N THR A 444 -12.78 -5.71 2.56
CA THR A 444 -12.36 -6.84 3.40
C THR A 444 -11.34 -6.42 4.45
N LEU A 445 -10.73 -5.23 4.32
CA LEU A 445 -9.80 -4.69 5.30
C LEU A 445 -10.51 -4.00 6.48
N TYR A 446 -11.79 -3.63 6.35
CA TYR A 446 -12.54 -2.95 7.42
C TYR A 446 -13.16 -3.90 8.43
N ASP A 447 -13.30 -5.18 8.07
CA ASP A 447 -13.75 -6.25 8.96
C ASP A 447 -12.74 -7.41 8.88
N PRO A 448 -11.49 -7.19 9.32
CA PRO A 448 -10.43 -8.17 9.15
C PRO A 448 -10.72 -9.40 10.00
N GLU A 449 -10.72 -10.58 9.36
CA GLU A 449 -10.74 -11.85 10.09
C GLU A 449 -9.48 -11.94 10.97
N ALA A 450 -9.67 -12.28 12.24
CA ALA A 450 -8.55 -12.46 13.16
C ALA A 450 -7.74 -13.74 12.84
N GLY A 451 -6.47 -13.77 13.22
CA GLY A 451 -5.58 -14.90 13.00
C GLY A 451 -4.45 -14.63 12.00
N GLY A 452 -3.37 -15.40 12.13
CA GLY A 452 -2.12 -15.16 11.41
C GLY A 452 -2.25 -15.28 9.90
N LYS A 453 -3.02 -16.28 9.43
CA LYS A 453 -3.31 -16.44 8.00
C LYS A 453 -3.89 -15.16 7.38
N SER A 454 -4.95 -14.62 7.96
CA SER A 454 -5.66 -13.46 7.41
C SER A 454 -4.79 -12.21 7.43
N ILE A 455 -4.02 -12.01 8.50
CA ILE A 455 -3.01 -10.94 8.60
C ILE A 455 -1.97 -11.05 7.49
N ALA A 456 -1.43 -12.25 7.29
CA ALA A 456 -0.41 -12.51 6.30
C ALA A 456 -0.93 -12.32 4.87
N GLN A 457 -2.16 -12.78 4.59
CA GLN A 457 -2.85 -12.57 3.31
C GLN A 457 -2.97 -11.08 2.96
N MET A 458 -3.36 -10.23 3.91
CA MET A 458 -3.54 -8.80 3.69
C MET A 458 -2.21 -8.04 3.68
N GLY A 459 -1.30 -8.36 4.58
CA GLY A 459 -0.10 -7.56 4.82
C GLY A 459 1.03 -7.82 3.83
N ARG A 460 1.28 -9.08 3.46
CA ARG A 460 2.54 -9.45 2.79
C ARG A 460 2.71 -8.86 1.39
N SER A 461 1.74 -9.10 0.51
CA SER A 461 1.88 -8.80 -0.94
C SER A 461 1.15 -7.52 -1.35
N LEU A 462 0.07 -7.15 -0.66
CA LEU A 462 -0.75 -5.98 -0.97
C LEU A 462 0.02 -4.67 -0.81
N ASN A 463 0.91 -4.59 0.18
CA ASN A 463 1.80 -3.46 0.39
C ASN A 463 2.64 -3.14 -0.86
N GLY A 464 3.17 -4.18 -1.50
CA GLY A 464 3.91 -4.08 -2.76
C GLY A 464 3.07 -3.49 -3.88
N TYR A 465 1.82 -3.92 -3.99
CA TYR A 465 0.91 -3.37 -5.01
C TYR A 465 0.55 -1.90 -4.75
N VAL A 466 0.30 -1.49 -3.51
CA VAL A 466 0.03 -0.08 -3.18
C VAL A 466 1.24 0.81 -3.49
N ALA A 467 2.47 0.31 -3.27
CA ALA A 467 3.68 1.02 -3.67
C ALA A 467 3.74 1.26 -5.20
N MET A 468 3.29 0.28 -6.00
CA MET A 468 3.18 0.42 -7.46
C MET A 468 2.13 1.47 -7.85
N LEU A 469 0.95 1.43 -7.22
CA LEU A 469 -0.10 2.41 -7.47
C LEU A 469 0.34 3.84 -7.16
N LYS A 470 1.00 4.08 -6.03
CA LYS A 470 1.54 5.40 -5.67
C LYS A 470 2.53 5.91 -6.72
N LYS A 471 3.42 5.03 -7.20
CA LYS A 471 4.36 5.35 -8.28
C LYS A 471 3.63 5.70 -9.57
N TRP A 472 2.58 4.97 -9.95
CA TRP A 472 1.81 5.27 -11.16
C TRP A 472 1.08 6.61 -11.05
N LEU A 473 0.49 6.93 -9.89
CA LEU A 473 -0.15 8.23 -9.64
C LEU A 473 0.84 9.38 -9.80
N GLU A 474 2.04 9.26 -9.23
CA GLU A 474 3.09 10.27 -9.36
C GLU A 474 3.55 10.42 -10.83
N GLN A 475 3.75 9.31 -11.53
CA GLN A 475 4.14 9.32 -12.94
C GLN A 475 3.06 9.95 -13.83
N ASP A 476 1.79 9.62 -13.61
CA ASP A 476 0.66 10.22 -14.33
C ASP A 476 0.55 11.71 -14.06
N ARG A 477 0.72 12.12 -12.80
CA ARG A 477 0.72 13.53 -12.43
C ARG A 477 1.86 14.29 -13.11
N ASN A 478 3.08 13.75 -13.08
CA ASN A 478 4.24 14.36 -13.71
C ASN A 478 4.08 14.44 -15.24
N ARG A 479 3.63 13.35 -15.88
CA ARG A 479 3.31 13.34 -17.32
C ARG A 479 2.25 14.38 -17.66
N TYR A 480 1.20 14.49 -16.85
CA TYR A 480 0.16 15.49 -17.04
C TYR A 480 0.72 16.91 -16.90
N CYS A 481 1.50 17.21 -15.86
CA CYS A 481 2.12 18.52 -15.68
C CYS A 481 3.00 18.92 -16.88
N LEU A 482 3.84 18.00 -17.36
CA LEU A 482 4.71 18.23 -18.52
C LEU A 482 3.93 18.38 -19.83
N SER A 483 2.71 17.84 -19.91
CA SER A 483 1.86 17.96 -21.09
C SER A 483 1.23 19.35 -21.26
N ILE A 484 1.23 20.18 -20.20
CA ILE A 484 0.67 21.53 -20.28
C ILE A 484 1.72 22.50 -20.81
N PRO A 485 1.52 23.08 -22.02
CA PRO A 485 2.48 24.05 -22.56
C PRO A 485 2.42 25.37 -21.78
N PRO A 486 3.50 26.17 -21.82
CA PRO A 486 3.47 27.54 -21.32
C PRO A 486 2.38 28.40 -21.98
N SER A 487 1.93 29.41 -21.27
CA SER A 487 1.03 30.44 -21.81
C SER A 487 1.73 31.20 -22.94
N THR A 488 0.95 31.64 -23.93
CA THR A 488 1.44 32.33 -25.12
C THR A 488 0.81 33.71 -25.22
N GLY A 489 1.58 34.69 -25.69
CA GLY A 489 1.14 36.08 -25.81
C GLY A 489 2.26 37.06 -25.47
N GLU A 490 1.94 38.34 -25.47
CA GLU A 490 2.87 39.41 -25.08
C GLU A 490 2.81 39.67 -23.58
N SER A 491 3.84 40.34 -23.05
CA SER A 491 3.76 40.91 -21.71
C SER A 491 2.81 42.11 -21.71
N PHE A 492 2.10 42.30 -20.60
CA PHE A 492 1.14 43.38 -20.40
C PHE A 492 1.38 44.00 -19.03
N GLU A 493 1.44 45.34 -18.96
CA GLU A 493 1.64 46.06 -17.70
C GLU A 493 0.75 47.29 -17.68
N TRP A 494 0.01 47.46 -16.59
CA TRP A 494 -0.91 48.56 -16.36
C TRP A 494 -0.91 48.96 -14.89
N ASP A 495 -0.43 50.18 -14.61
CA ASP A 495 -0.29 50.75 -13.26
C ASP A 495 -1.20 51.97 -13.05
N SER A 496 -2.36 51.99 -13.69
CA SER A 496 -3.34 53.08 -13.60
C SER A 496 -4.76 52.55 -13.36
N GLY A 497 -5.72 53.44 -13.16
CA GLY A 497 -7.12 53.08 -12.89
C GLY A 497 -7.80 52.36 -14.06
N ILE A 498 -8.90 51.66 -13.75
CA ILE A 498 -9.69 50.89 -14.72
C ILE A 498 -10.32 51.77 -15.82
N ARG A 499 -10.68 53.02 -15.49
CA ARG A 499 -11.22 53.96 -16.47
C ARG A 499 -10.21 54.28 -17.56
N ALA A 500 -8.98 54.61 -17.16
CA ALA A 500 -7.88 54.87 -18.07
C ALA A 500 -7.54 53.62 -18.91
N LEU A 501 -7.69 52.41 -18.34
CA LEU A 501 -7.48 51.17 -19.08
C LEU A 501 -8.47 51.03 -20.26
N LEU A 502 -9.75 51.32 -20.05
CA LEU A 502 -10.77 51.24 -21.10
C LEU A 502 -10.70 52.40 -22.11
N GLU A 503 -10.14 53.53 -21.71
CA GLU A 503 -9.84 54.66 -22.61
C GLU A 503 -8.53 54.45 -23.41
N SER A 504 -7.74 53.43 -23.06
CA SER A 504 -6.49 53.07 -23.75
C SER A 504 -6.73 52.27 -25.04
N SER A 505 -5.66 52.08 -25.83
CA SER A 505 -5.66 51.22 -27.02
C SER A 505 -5.26 49.76 -26.72
N GLU A 506 -5.06 49.37 -25.46
CA GLU A 506 -4.56 48.04 -25.11
C GLU A 506 -5.68 46.99 -24.95
N VAL A 507 -6.90 47.44 -24.63
CA VAL A 507 -8.09 46.59 -24.50
C VAL A 507 -9.29 47.19 -25.22
N ALA A 508 -10.18 46.33 -25.72
CA ALA A 508 -11.45 46.72 -26.32
C ALA A 508 -12.62 46.21 -25.48
N LEU A 509 -13.49 47.10 -25.02
CA LEU A 509 -14.73 46.72 -24.33
C LEU A 509 -15.67 45.99 -25.30
N VAL A 510 -16.13 44.81 -24.91
CA VAL A 510 -17.05 43.98 -25.71
C VAL A 510 -18.45 43.98 -25.13
N GLU A 511 -18.56 43.91 -23.80
CA GLU A 511 -19.83 43.87 -23.09
C GLU A 511 -19.72 44.57 -21.72
N GLY A 512 -20.87 45.06 -21.24
CA GLY A 512 -21.00 45.82 -20.00
C GLY A 512 -21.13 47.31 -20.22
N ARG A 513 -21.71 48.00 -19.23
CA ARG A 513 -21.92 49.47 -19.20
C ARG A 513 -21.19 50.05 -17.99
N PRO A 514 -19.85 50.10 -18.00
CA PRO A 514 -19.08 50.44 -16.80
C PRO A 514 -19.42 51.86 -16.32
N GLN A 515 -19.76 51.96 -15.03
CA GLN A 515 -19.98 53.23 -14.33
C GLN A 515 -18.95 53.36 -13.20
N TYR A 516 -18.53 54.60 -12.93
CA TYR A 516 -17.43 54.88 -12.02
C TYR A 516 -17.84 55.86 -10.93
N GLU A 517 -17.27 55.66 -9.75
CA GLU A 517 -17.26 56.64 -8.67
C GLU A 517 -15.80 56.91 -8.31
N GLY A 518 -15.29 58.09 -8.69
CA GLY A 518 -13.84 58.31 -8.75
C GLY A 518 -13.19 57.37 -9.77
N ASP A 519 -12.15 56.66 -9.34
CA ASP A 519 -11.42 55.66 -10.15
C ASP A 519 -11.93 54.22 -9.94
N ALA A 520 -12.95 54.02 -9.10
CA ALA A 520 -13.51 52.70 -8.81
C ALA A 520 -14.68 52.36 -9.73
N LEU A 521 -14.68 51.14 -10.30
CA LEU A 521 -15.83 50.58 -11.02
C LEU A 521 -16.93 50.20 -10.03
N VAL A 522 -18.12 50.78 -10.18
CA VAL A 522 -19.31 50.40 -9.41
C VAL A 522 -19.97 49.20 -10.07
N SER A 523 -19.74 48.00 -9.53
CA SER A 523 -20.14 46.75 -10.16
C SER A 523 -21.48 46.22 -9.65
N GLU A 524 -22.54 46.49 -10.41
CA GLU A 524 -23.91 46.04 -10.15
C GLU A 524 -24.70 45.93 -11.46
N GLY A 525 -25.54 44.90 -11.61
CA GLY A 525 -26.35 44.70 -12.83
C GLY A 525 -25.52 44.61 -14.11
N GLU A 526 -25.73 45.58 -15.02
CA GLU A 526 -25.02 45.73 -16.30
C GLU A 526 -23.68 46.50 -16.16
N ASN A 527 -23.39 47.06 -14.98
CA ASN A 527 -22.16 47.80 -14.74
C ASN A 527 -21.01 46.82 -14.45
N PHE A 528 -20.31 46.42 -15.50
CA PHE A 528 -19.12 45.58 -15.42
C PHE A 528 -18.24 45.79 -16.65
N VAL A 529 -17.04 45.20 -16.62
CA VAL A 529 -16.14 45.19 -17.76
C VAL A 529 -16.00 43.76 -18.26
N ALA A 530 -16.38 43.53 -19.51
CA ALA A 530 -15.98 42.37 -20.28
C ALA A 530 -15.23 42.87 -21.52
N ALA A 531 -13.91 42.90 -21.43
CA ALA A 531 -13.03 43.42 -22.45
C ALA A 531 -12.17 42.32 -23.07
N ARG A 532 -11.60 42.62 -24.23
CA ARG A 532 -10.61 41.78 -24.90
C ARG A 532 -9.30 42.53 -24.99
N PHE A 533 -8.20 41.83 -24.75
CA PHE A 533 -6.89 42.38 -25.06
C PHE A 533 -6.75 42.52 -26.58
N VAL A 534 -6.25 43.67 -27.03
CA VAL A 534 -5.99 43.91 -28.46
C VAL A 534 -4.89 42.96 -28.95
N ARG A 535 -3.89 42.73 -28.11
CA ARG A 535 -2.87 41.71 -28.30
C ARG A 535 -2.98 40.66 -27.20
N PRO A 536 -3.05 39.35 -27.54
CA PRO A 536 -3.11 38.28 -26.56
C PRO A 536 -1.95 38.31 -25.57
N VAL A 537 -2.22 37.99 -24.31
CA VAL A 537 -1.30 38.18 -23.19
C VAL A 537 -0.82 36.84 -22.64
N ALA A 538 0.46 36.74 -22.28
CA ALA A 538 1.02 35.61 -21.55
C ALA A 538 0.79 35.79 -20.04
N THR A 539 0.29 34.76 -19.36
CA THR A 539 -0.23 34.85 -17.99
C THR A 539 0.27 33.76 -17.06
N ASP A 540 1.29 32.99 -17.46
CA ASP A 540 1.98 32.08 -16.54
C ASP A 540 2.61 32.82 -15.36
N SER A 541 3.00 34.09 -15.55
CA SER A 541 3.44 34.98 -14.47
C SER A 541 2.54 36.21 -14.43
N GLY A 542 2.06 36.57 -13.25
CA GLY A 542 1.22 37.76 -13.10
C GLY A 542 1.10 38.32 -11.70
N GLU A 543 0.69 39.59 -11.64
CA GLU A 543 0.40 40.37 -10.45
C GLU A 543 -0.88 41.16 -10.72
N VAL A 544 -1.83 41.04 -9.79
CA VAL A 544 -3.06 41.84 -9.76
C VAL A 544 -3.15 42.50 -8.39
N GLU A 545 -3.37 43.81 -8.38
CA GLU A 545 -3.62 44.57 -7.16
C GLU A 545 -4.85 45.45 -7.34
N LEU A 546 -5.77 45.35 -6.38
CA LEU A 546 -7.06 46.00 -6.43
C LEU A 546 -7.60 46.29 -5.03
N THR A 547 -8.40 47.35 -4.91
CA THR A 547 -9.16 47.65 -3.69
C THR A 547 -10.62 47.29 -3.90
N ILE A 548 -11.17 46.50 -2.98
CA ILE A 548 -12.55 46.00 -3.01
C ILE A 548 -13.33 46.71 -1.91
N THR A 549 -14.50 47.23 -2.23
CA THR A 549 -15.46 47.77 -1.24
C THR A 549 -16.83 47.14 -1.47
N LEU A 550 -17.36 46.43 -0.48
CA LEU A 550 -18.63 45.71 -0.63
C LEU A 550 -19.83 46.66 -0.45
N ASN A 551 -20.89 46.49 -1.25
CA ASN A 551 -22.12 47.28 -1.10
C ASN A 551 -22.88 46.93 0.19
N PRO A 552 -23.72 47.84 0.73
CA PRO A 552 -24.66 47.54 1.79
C PRO A 552 -25.60 46.36 1.46
N GLY A 553 -25.90 45.49 2.43
CA GLY A 553 -26.72 44.28 2.26
C GLY A 553 -26.06 43.16 1.44
N SER A 554 -24.81 43.34 1.01
CA SER A 554 -24.11 42.35 0.21
C SER A 554 -23.48 41.24 1.07
N THR A 555 -23.20 41.49 2.36
CA THR A 555 -22.67 40.50 3.31
C THR A 555 -23.73 39.51 3.83
N SER A 556 -25.02 39.83 3.68
CA SER A 556 -26.14 39.01 4.15
C SER A 556 -26.44 37.74 3.32
N TRP A 557 -25.75 37.53 2.19
CA TRP A 557 -25.91 36.35 1.34
C TRP A 557 -24.55 35.77 0.95
N LEU A 558 -24.31 34.49 1.27
CA LEU A 558 -23.07 33.76 0.97
C LEU A 558 -22.91 33.56 -0.56
N ASN A 559 -22.45 34.59 -1.27
CA ASN A 559 -22.49 34.62 -2.74
C ASN A 559 -21.12 34.55 -3.44
N GLN A 560 -21.18 33.88 -4.58
CA GLN A 560 -20.19 33.74 -5.64
C GLN A 560 -19.94 35.09 -6.32
N ARG A 561 -18.87 35.80 -5.94
CA ARG A 561 -18.52 37.12 -6.54
C ARG A 561 -17.24 37.03 -7.32
N CYS A 562 -17.11 37.86 -8.36
CA CYS A 562 -15.89 37.94 -9.15
C CYS A 562 -15.40 39.38 -9.22
N TYR A 563 -14.13 39.59 -8.86
CA TYR A 563 -13.44 40.87 -8.93
C TYR A 563 -12.63 40.98 -10.21
N ILE A 564 -11.86 39.94 -10.52
CA ILE A 564 -11.16 39.82 -11.80
C ILE A 564 -11.22 38.38 -12.31
N HIS A 565 -11.39 38.23 -13.62
CA HIS A 565 -11.30 36.95 -14.31
C HIS A 565 -10.57 37.13 -15.64
N LEU A 566 -9.38 36.54 -15.70
CA LEU A 566 -8.50 36.50 -16.87
C LEU A 566 -8.65 35.15 -17.53
N CYS A 567 -8.86 35.10 -18.84
CA CYS A 567 -9.00 33.82 -19.54
C CYS A 567 -8.63 33.87 -21.03
N ASP A 568 -8.46 32.69 -21.60
CA ASP A 568 -8.42 32.44 -23.05
C ASP A 568 -9.80 32.72 -23.69
N GLU A 569 -9.96 32.41 -24.97
CA GLU A 569 -11.22 32.53 -25.71
C GLU A 569 -12.39 31.84 -25.02
N VAL A 570 -12.11 30.71 -24.40
CA VAL A 570 -13.08 29.93 -23.63
C VAL A 570 -12.90 30.26 -22.15
N HIS A 571 -13.93 30.85 -21.55
CA HIS A 571 -13.86 31.46 -20.20
C HIS A 571 -13.36 30.52 -19.08
N ASN A 572 -13.62 29.23 -19.20
CA ASN A 572 -13.26 28.23 -18.18
C ASN A 572 -12.13 27.28 -18.62
N ARG A 573 -11.33 27.66 -19.62
CA ARG A 573 -10.15 26.90 -20.05
C ARG A 573 -8.94 27.27 -19.19
N SER A 574 -7.92 27.89 -19.78
CA SER A 574 -6.87 28.54 -19.01
C SER A 574 -7.43 29.82 -18.41
N CYS A 575 -7.43 29.92 -17.08
CA CYS A 575 -7.91 31.13 -16.43
C CYS A 575 -7.30 31.35 -15.04
N VAL A 576 -7.23 32.63 -14.68
CA VAL A 576 -6.90 33.10 -13.33
C VAL A 576 -8.07 33.96 -12.87
N SER A 577 -8.66 33.62 -11.72
CA SER A 577 -9.84 34.31 -11.20
C SER A 577 -9.62 34.71 -9.75
N LEU A 578 -9.84 35.98 -9.43
CA LEU A 578 -9.96 36.45 -8.06
C LEU A 578 -11.44 36.59 -7.73
N ILE A 579 -11.93 35.72 -6.88
CA ILE A 579 -13.35 35.58 -6.56
C ILE A 579 -13.55 35.48 -5.05
N THR A 580 -14.75 35.73 -4.56
CA THR A 580 -15.15 35.19 -3.25
C THR A 580 -16.05 33.98 -3.44
N PHE A 581 -15.82 32.99 -2.58
CA PHE A 581 -16.65 31.82 -2.45
C PHE A 581 -16.90 31.57 -0.96
N TYR A 582 -18.16 31.63 -0.53
CA TYR A 582 -18.52 31.68 0.89
C TYR A 582 -17.78 32.83 1.62
N LYS A 583 -16.96 32.49 2.61
CA LYS A 583 -16.19 33.42 3.46
C LYS A 583 -14.71 33.50 3.09
N GLY A 584 -14.34 32.91 1.96
CA GLY A 584 -12.98 32.95 1.43
C GLY A 584 -12.88 33.85 0.20
N ILE A 585 -11.83 34.66 0.13
CA ILE A 585 -11.35 35.24 -1.13
C ILE A 585 -10.32 34.28 -1.73
N HIS A 586 -10.55 33.86 -2.97
CA HIS A 586 -9.84 32.79 -3.65
C HIS A 586 -9.15 33.32 -4.90
N LEU A 587 -7.86 33.04 -5.04
CA LEU A 587 -7.16 33.11 -6.31
C LEU A 587 -7.22 31.73 -6.97
N ARG A 588 -8.15 31.52 -7.92
CA ARG A 588 -8.26 30.23 -8.60
C ARG A 588 -7.47 30.23 -9.90
N VAL A 589 -6.60 29.24 -10.04
CA VAL A 589 -5.72 29.08 -11.20
C VAL A 589 -6.06 27.77 -11.91
N TYR A 590 -6.38 27.82 -13.20
CA TYR A 590 -6.74 26.65 -14.02
C TYR A 590 -5.83 26.52 -15.24
N ASP A 591 -5.48 25.29 -15.58
CA ASP A 591 -4.68 24.98 -16.77
C ASP A 591 -5.50 24.93 -18.07
N ALA A 592 -4.79 24.75 -19.19
CA ALA A 592 -5.37 24.68 -20.53
C ALA A 592 -6.37 23.53 -20.77
N ASN A 593 -6.51 22.61 -19.83
CA ASN A 593 -7.47 21.51 -19.87
C ASN A 593 -8.62 21.69 -18.87
N ARG A 594 -8.82 22.91 -18.36
CA ARG A 594 -9.84 23.26 -17.35
C ARG A 594 -9.62 22.62 -15.99
N ARG A 595 -8.43 22.06 -15.71
CA ARG A 595 -8.15 21.47 -14.40
C ARG A 595 -7.59 22.52 -13.46
N LEU A 596 -8.04 22.48 -12.22
CA LEU A 596 -7.53 23.35 -11.17
C LEU A 596 -6.06 23.01 -10.92
N ILE A 597 -5.22 24.05 -10.85
CA ILE A 597 -3.83 23.93 -10.41
C ILE A 597 -3.83 24.02 -8.88
N GLU A 598 -4.19 25.17 -8.33
CA GLU A 598 -4.26 25.44 -6.90
C GLU A 598 -5.17 26.64 -6.59
N VAL A 599 -5.45 26.85 -5.29
CA VAL A 599 -6.23 28.00 -4.79
C VAL A 599 -5.58 28.61 -3.54
N PRO A 600 -4.76 29.67 -3.67
CA PRO A 600 -4.48 30.53 -2.53
C PRO A 600 -5.76 31.17 -2.00
N GLU A 601 -5.98 31.09 -0.68
CA GLU A 601 -7.21 31.50 -0.02
C GLU A 601 -6.95 32.39 1.21
N GLY A 602 -7.72 33.47 1.34
CA GLY A 602 -7.75 34.30 2.55
C GLY A 602 -9.15 34.40 3.13
N SER A 603 -9.25 34.51 4.46
CA SER A 603 -10.54 34.75 5.11
C SER A 603 -10.98 36.20 4.92
N ILE A 604 -12.27 36.38 4.61
CA ILE A 604 -12.94 37.69 4.63
C ILE A 604 -13.86 37.83 5.85
N ASP A 605 -13.75 36.93 6.84
CA ASP A 605 -14.47 37.06 8.11
C ASP A 605 -14.05 38.37 8.81
N GLY A 606 -15.02 39.26 9.00
CA GLY A 606 -14.81 40.57 9.61
C GLY A 606 -14.77 41.74 8.64
N TRP A 607 -14.79 41.50 7.32
CA TRP A 607 -14.98 42.57 6.34
C TRP A 607 -16.36 43.24 6.56
N LYS A 608 -16.38 44.58 6.66
CA LYS A 608 -17.65 45.32 6.77
C LYS A 608 -18.02 45.96 5.45
N GLU A 609 -19.32 46.10 5.22
CA GLU A 609 -19.86 46.79 4.05
C GLU A 609 -19.41 48.26 4.06
N GLY A 610 -18.99 48.76 2.89
CA GLY A 610 -18.44 50.10 2.75
C GLY A 610 -16.97 50.26 3.18
N GLU A 611 -16.36 49.28 3.86
CA GLU A 611 -14.93 49.32 4.19
C GLU A 611 -14.07 48.86 2.99
N PRO A 612 -13.05 49.64 2.59
CA PRO A 612 -12.15 49.26 1.50
C PRO A 612 -11.06 48.30 1.99
N HIS A 613 -10.85 47.21 1.26
CA HIS A 613 -9.78 46.23 1.50
C HIS A 613 -8.87 46.12 0.28
N ARG A 614 -7.56 46.19 0.49
CA ARG A 614 -6.55 46.10 -0.58
C ARG A 614 -6.13 44.64 -0.75
N VAL A 615 -6.37 44.08 -1.92
CA VAL A 615 -6.05 42.69 -2.25
C VAL A 615 -5.00 42.66 -3.34
N LYS A 616 -3.95 41.90 -3.10
CA LYS A 616 -2.88 41.65 -4.07
C LYS A 616 -2.72 40.16 -4.27
N ALA A 617 -2.69 39.73 -5.51
CA ALA A 617 -2.43 38.35 -5.92
C ALA A 617 -1.23 38.33 -6.86
N THR A 618 -0.24 37.48 -6.57
CA THR A 618 0.91 37.27 -7.44
C THR A 618 1.05 35.80 -7.75
N TRP A 619 1.43 35.43 -8.97
CA TRP A 619 1.69 34.06 -9.34
C TRP A 619 2.81 33.93 -10.37
N ASN A 620 3.47 32.78 -10.33
CA ASN A 620 4.50 32.37 -11.28
C ASN A 620 4.37 30.86 -11.48
N ALA A 621 3.86 30.42 -12.64
CA ALA A 621 3.50 29.05 -12.98
C ALA A 621 4.44 28.47 -14.06
N PRO A 622 5.04 27.29 -13.88
CA PRO A 622 5.21 26.60 -12.60
C PRO A 622 6.03 27.44 -11.61
N GLY A 623 5.81 27.22 -10.31
CA GLY A 623 6.40 28.00 -9.22
C GLY A 623 5.42 28.14 -8.06
N GLU A 624 4.99 29.37 -7.76
CA GLU A 624 4.15 29.67 -6.60
C GLU A 624 3.11 30.75 -6.92
N ALA A 625 2.01 30.71 -6.18
CA ALA A 625 1.01 31.77 -6.11
C ALA A 625 0.82 32.22 -4.67
N VAL A 626 0.70 33.53 -4.48
CA VAL A 626 0.62 34.18 -3.16
C VAL A 626 -0.52 35.17 -3.16
N LEU A 627 -1.30 35.16 -2.09
CA LEU A 627 -2.41 36.08 -1.87
C LEU A 627 -2.11 36.96 -0.67
N TYR A 628 -2.38 38.25 -0.81
CA TYR A 628 -2.22 39.26 0.22
C TYR A 628 -3.53 40.02 0.44
N ILE A 629 -3.85 40.32 1.69
CA ILE A 629 -4.96 41.17 2.09
C ILE A 629 -4.41 42.25 3.03
N ASP A 630 -4.68 43.51 2.72
CA ASP A 630 -4.26 44.70 3.47
C ASP A 630 -2.75 44.68 3.79
N GLY A 631 -1.95 44.25 2.79
CA GLY A 631 -0.48 44.18 2.87
C GLY A 631 0.08 42.94 3.57
N LYS A 632 -0.77 42.06 4.12
CA LYS A 632 -0.34 40.82 4.79
C LYS A 632 -0.50 39.62 3.86
N GLU A 633 0.52 38.77 3.77
CA GLU A 633 0.42 37.46 3.13
C GLU A 633 -0.57 36.60 3.92
N VAL A 634 -1.63 36.13 3.26
CA VAL A 634 -2.65 35.28 3.87
C VAL A 634 -2.49 33.82 3.49
N ASP A 635 -1.95 33.53 2.30
CA ASP A 635 -1.70 32.16 1.84
C ASP A 635 -0.71 32.11 0.67
N ARG A 636 -0.04 30.97 0.54
CA ARG A 636 0.95 30.65 -0.48
C ARG A 636 0.80 29.20 -0.92
N LYS A 637 0.67 28.97 -2.23
CA LYS A 637 0.53 27.63 -2.83
C LYS A 637 1.54 27.41 -3.94
N ARG A 638 2.03 26.18 -4.06
CA ARG A 638 2.88 25.76 -5.17
C ARG A 638 2.03 25.53 -6.42
N LEU A 639 2.44 26.12 -7.55
CA LEU A 639 1.90 25.82 -8.87
C LEU A 639 2.81 24.78 -9.54
N ASP A 640 2.33 23.55 -9.68
CA ASP A 640 3.13 22.41 -10.15
C ASP A 640 3.25 22.29 -11.68
N ARG A 641 2.58 23.17 -12.43
CA ARG A 641 2.58 23.22 -13.91
C ARG A 641 2.27 24.63 -14.41
N SER A 642 2.42 24.84 -15.72
CA SER A 642 2.01 26.07 -16.39
C SER A 642 0.49 26.25 -16.39
N ILE A 643 0.02 27.49 -16.50
CA ILE A 643 -1.38 27.83 -16.75
C ILE A 643 -1.73 27.55 -18.22
N GLY A 644 -0.77 27.83 -19.11
CA GLY A 644 -0.93 27.59 -20.54
C GLY A 644 -1.97 28.49 -21.21
N GLY A 645 -2.29 28.19 -22.46
CA GLY A 645 -3.31 28.90 -23.24
C GLY A 645 -2.86 30.26 -23.77
N LYS A 646 -3.79 31.01 -24.35
CA LYS A 646 -3.55 32.31 -24.98
C LYS A 646 -4.58 33.31 -24.47
N PHE A 647 -4.23 34.11 -23.47
CA PHE A 647 -5.25 34.91 -22.78
C PHE A 647 -5.68 36.08 -23.67
N THR A 648 -6.98 36.18 -23.91
CA THR A 648 -7.57 37.18 -24.81
C THR A 648 -8.65 38.00 -24.13
N ARG A 649 -9.07 37.61 -22.92
CA ARG A 649 -10.22 38.21 -22.22
C ARG A 649 -9.85 38.69 -20.83
N LEU A 650 -10.36 39.87 -20.51
CA LEU A 650 -10.26 40.51 -19.21
C LEU A 650 -11.67 40.84 -18.74
N HIS A 651 -12.07 40.27 -17.61
CA HIS A 651 -13.31 40.62 -16.95
C HIS A 651 -13.03 41.24 -15.59
N ILE A 652 -13.65 42.39 -15.29
CA ILE A 652 -13.53 43.09 -14.00
C ILE A 652 -14.94 43.40 -13.47
N GLY A 653 -15.16 43.11 -12.19
CA GLY A 653 -16.49 43.17 -11.56
C GLY A 653 -17.43 42.03 -11.99
N HIS A 654 -16.96 41.12 -12.85
CA HIS A 654 -17.78 40.15 -13.56
C HIS A 654 -17.01 38.88 -13.88
N LYS A 655 -17.73 37.76 -13.90
CA LYS A 655 -17.33 36.56 -14.64
C LYS A 655 -18.57 36.04 -15.39
N PRO A 656 -18.42 35.56 -16.63
CA PRO A 656 -19.54 35.00 -17.42
C PRO A 656 -20.41 34.05 -16.60
N GLY A 657 -21.74 34.25 -16.70
CA GLY A 657 -22.74 33.70 -15.79
C GLY A 657 -23.21 34.73 -14.76
N ASN A 658 -23.62 34.25 -13.57
CA ASN A 658 -24.27 35.07 -12.54
C ASN A 658 -23.29 35.70 -11.53
N TRP A 659 -21.99 35.77 -11.85
CA TRP A 659 -20.97 36.28 -10.94
C TRP A 659 -20.85 37.80 -11.10
N ARG A 660 -21.09 38.55 -10.01
CA ARG A 660 -20.93 40.01 -9.94
C ARG A 660 -20.20 40.37 -8.66
N THR A 661 -19.47 41.49 -8.65
CA THR A 661 -18.85 41.97 -7.41
C THR A 661 -19.90 42.45 -6.40
N LEU A 662 -20.96 43.14 -6.82
CA LEU A 662 -21.93 43.80 -5.92
C LEU A 662 -21.21 44.72 -4.93
N GLY A 663 -20.45 45.67 -5.50
CA GLY A 663 -19.48 46.49 -4.78
C GLY A 663 -18.67 47.35 -5.74
N LYS A 664 -17.66 48.03 -5.19
CA LYS A 664 -16.70 48.82 -5.95
C LYS A 664 -15.39 48.05 -6.12
N VAL A 665 -14.81 48.11 -7.31
CA VAL A 665 -13.48 47.57 -7.63
C VAL A 665 -12.61 48.69 -8.17
N GLU A 666 -11.58 49.05 -7.43
CA GLU A 666 -10.53 49.97 -7.88
C GLU A 666 -9.31 49.15 -8.28
N VAL A 667 -8.84 49.30 -9.52
CA VAL A 667 -7.67 48.57 -10.03
C VAL A 667 -6.43 49.45 -9.86
N HIS A 668 -5.43 48.92 -9.16
CA HIS A 668 -4.15 49.59 -8.95
C HIS A 668 -3.07 49.07 -9.88
N LYS A 669 -3.07 47.76 -10.13
CA LYS A 669 -2.03 47.10 -10.93
C LYS A 669 -2.53 45.85 -11.63
N LEU A 670 -2.18 45.72 -12.91
CA LEU A 670 -2.28 44.49 -13.68
C LEU A 670 -0.95 44.29 -14.41
N ARG A 671 -0.21 43.26 -14.06
CA ARG A 671 1.06 42.93 -14.71
C ARG A 671 1.08 41.46 -15.06
N PHE A 672 1.32 41.14 -16.32
CA PHE A 672 1.37 39.78 -16.85
C PHE A 672 2.60 39.66 -17.72
N ALA A 673 3.47 38.68 -17.47
CA ALA A 673 4.75 38.58 -18.16
C ALA A 673 4.85 37.28 -18.94
N SER A 674 5.39 37.36 -20.16
CA SER A 674 5.90 36.20 -20.86
C SER A 674 7.17 35.71 -20.16
N LYS A 675 7.25 34.41 -19.89
CA LYS A 675 8.51 33.78 -19.44
C LYS A 675 9.55 33.73 -20.54
#